data_AF-A0A9X3DW35-F1
#
_entry.id   AF-A0A9X3DW35-F1
#
_cell.length_a   1.000
_cell.length_b   1.000
_cell.length_c   1.000
_cell.angle_alpha   90.00
_cell.angle_beta   90.00
_cell.angle_gamma   90.00
#
_symmetry.space_group_name_H-M   'P 1'
#
loop_
_entity.id
_entity.type
_entity.pdbx_description
1 polymer ?
#
loop_
_entity_poly.entity_id
_entity_poly.type
_entity_poly.pdbx_seq_one_letter_code
_entity_poly.pdbx_strand_id
1 'polypeptide(L)'
;MQLGAGSQPAGGAVAIGENSKAIARSSVVIGSNSTATINGATTTTGVATNLGASVVIGANNYSNGNNNVAIGNRSYTNGNAALAIGRESSATSDFALSLGTVSAATGIKSTSIGHSSVSSGNNSIAIGSSQGAGRDWSNNGTTSSGSNSIAVGTSAKANAADTIVIGQAANASTLATNAMVIGKDAQAIGQNNISFGVGAKTGNVVSSVTDALPLAGGSQIAIGTGAVTDTAGSIAIGYNALTGLNNNFGLALGGYAQATGNSAVSIGRRSESTGQNSTAVGGRETKATAGGATAVGSNVQATGFESLAIGAGKGDGTSVTSTISSGKQSVSVGANSKATNTSAVAVGTNANSTGENAIAIGTGSQATAKDTISIGTGNVVTGQGSGAIGDPTTINGTGTYSVGNNNGTIDALNSGAFGNDNTITGALNSVRIVGNKNTVTANSVSVMGNNSTVSGTSGISIGNQNIVSGQSAIAIGEIAQSKGLQSFAAGYDASASGQDGLALGSATDASGLSSTAVGRAAWALTDYATALGAETTADALNATAIGSFAKATKENSVALGASSTTATDATQQTSATINGLTYGTFAGQVTDPGMQISVGSVGAERQIKNVGSGEISATSTDAINGSQLYATNAVLGNISNSIETTLGGNATLNSDGSISMTDIGGTGQNTIHNAILASRTEV
;
A
#
# COMPACT_ATOMS: atom_id res chain seq x y z
N MET A 1 96.89 39.63 18.42
CA MET A 1 96.10 38.90 17.41
C MET A 1 97.01 37.82 16.83
N GLN A 2 96.92 36.60 17.34
CA GLN A 2 97.78 35.49 16.89
C GLN A 2 97.15 34.92 15.61
N LEU A 3 97.71 35.31 14.46
CA LEU A 3 97.38 34.71 13.17
C LEU A 3 97.80 33.24 13.23
N GLY A 4 96.85 32.31 13.13
CA GLY A 4 97.15 30.88 13.12
C GLY A 4 98.02 30.50 11.92
N ALA A 5 98.78 29.41 12.02
CA ALA A 5 99.56 28.91 10.89
C ALA A 5 98.65 28.67 9.66
N GLY A 6 99.03 29.23 8.50
CA GLY A 6 98.34 29.05 7.23
C GLY A 6 97.19 30.02 6.88
N SER A 7 96.94 31.08 7.68
CA SER A 7 95.83 32.01 7.43
C SER A 7 96.06 32.96 6.23
N GLN A 8 95.04 33.19 5.39
CA GLN A 8 95.12 34.06 4.19
C GLN A 8 93.95 35.08 4.14
N PRO A 9 94.13 36.31 4.65
CA PRO A 9 93.11 37.36 4.58
C PRO A 9 93.28 38.31 3.38
N ALA A 10 92.18 38.67 2.72
CA ALA A 10 92.10 39.75 1.73
C ALA A 10 91.83 41.12 2.37
N GLY A 11 91.86 42.21 1.58
CA GLY A 11 91.69 43.58 2.07
C GLY A 11 90.40 43.80 2.89
N GLY A 12 90.56 44.14 4.17
CA GLY A 12 89.48 44.37 5.13
C GLY A 12 88.93 43.12 5.83
N ALA A 13 89.46 41.93 5.52
CA ALA A 13 89.00 40.66 6.07
C ALA A 13 89.71 40.26 7.37
N VAL A 14 89.05 39.43 8.19
CA VAL A 14 89.58 38.88 9.44
C VAL A 14 89.64 37.35 9.30
N ALA A 15 90.82 36.76 9.47
CA ALA A 15 91.02 35.30 9.51
C ALA A 15 91.74 34.92 10.81
N ILE A 16 91.07 34.16 11.68
CA ILE A 16 91.57 33.77 13.00
C ILE A 16 91.40 32.26 13.18
N GLY A 17 92.50 31.53 13.39
CA GLY A 17 92.51 30.07 13.59
C GLY A 17 93.27 29.30 12.49
N GLU A 18 93.63 28.04 12.77
CA GLU A 18 94.46 27.20 11.90
C GLU A 18 93.83 26.97 10.51
N ASN A 19 94.58 27.20 9.42
CA ASN A 19 94.11 27.03 8.03
C ASN A 19 92.82 27.79 7.68
N SER A 20 92.54 28.92 8.34
CA SER A 20 91.41 29.81 8.01
C SER A 20 91.70 30.67 6.78
N LYS A 21 90.76 30.75 5.82
CA LYS A 21 90.94 31.48 4.55
C LYS A 21 89.82 32.49 4.34
N ALA A 22 90.13 33.78 4.45
CA ALA A 22 89.20 34.87 4.23
C ALA A 22 89.53 35.56 2.88
N ILE A 23 89.18 34.90 1.78
CA ILE A 23 89.54 35.29 0.41
C ILE A 23 88.65 36.46 -0.08
N ALA A 24 87.41 36.51 0.39
CA ALA A 24 86.47 37.59 0.13
C ALA A 24 86.82 38.86 0.95
N ARG A 25 86.73 40.06 0.34
CA ARG A 25 86.96 41.35 1.05
C ARG A 25 85.92 41.56 2.15
N SER A 26 86.35 42.06 3.31
CA SER A 26 85.50 42.33 4.48
C SER A 26 84.80 41.10 5.09
N SER A 27 85.27 39.89 4.79
CA SER A 27 84.77 38.65 5.41
C SER A 27 85.40 38.41 6.78
N VAL A 28 84.66 37.75 7.67
CA VAL A 28 85.13 37.35 9.01
C VAL A 28 85.16 35.83 9.07
N VAL A 29 86.34 35.23 9.21
CA VAL A 29 86.55 33.79 9.34
C VAL A 29 87.21 33.50 10.68
N ILE A 30 86.52 32.79 11.58
CA ILE A 30 87.00 32.48 12.93
C ILE A 30 86.86 30.97 13.18
N GLY A 31 87.98 30.28 13.40
CA GLY A 31 88.07 28.85 13.70
C GLY A 31 89.01 28.10 12.74
N SER A 32 88.92 26.77 12.66
CA SER A 32 89.88 25.94 11.92
C SER A 32 89.36 25.45 10.56
N ASN A 33 90.25 25.33 9.56
CA ASN A 33 89.98 24.78 8.22
C ASN A 33 88.77 25.40 7.49
N SER A 34 88.41 26.65 7.79
CA SER A 34 87.22 27.30 7.25
C SER A 34 87.57 28.32 6.16
N THR A 35 86.74 28.42 5.13
CA THR A 35 86.99 29.31 3.97
C THR A 35 85.79 30.19 3.66
N ALA A 36 86.03 31.48 3.44
CA ALA A 36 85.12 32.41 2.79
C ALA A 36 85.70 32.85 1.44
N THR A 37 84.96 32.61 0.36
CA THR A 37 85.33 32.94 -1.04
C THR A 37 84.11 33.48 -1.79
N ILE A 38 84.28 33.88 -3.06
CA ILE A 38 83.23 34.44 -3.93
C ILE A 38 83.24 33.72 -5.28
N ASN A 39 82.04 33.44 -5.82
CA ASN A 39 81.84 32.79 -7.11
C ASN A 39 82.51 33.60 -8.23
N GLY A 40 83.41 32.96 -8.99
CA GLY A 40 83.98 33.54 -10.21
C GLY A 40 85.14 34.51 -10.01
N ALA A 41 85.98 34.35 -8.98
CA ALA A 41 87.24 35.08 -8.87
C ALA A 41 88.29 34.61 -9.92
N THR A 42 87.99 34.80 -11.21
CA THR A 42 89.03 35.03 -12.22
C THR A 42 89.30 36.54 -12.25
N THR A 43 90.34 36.95 -11.53
CA THR A 43 90.84 38.32 -11.61
C THR A 43 91.67 38.49 -12.89
N THR A 44 91.16 39.25 -13.87
CA THR A 44 92.00 39.76 -14.97
C THR A 44 92.05 41.29 -15.08
N THR A 45 91.28 42.09 -14.31
CA THR A 45 91.33 43.56 -14.45
C THR A 45 91.19 44.42 -13.18
N GLY A 46 91.40 43.88 -11.97
CA GLY A 46 91.77 44.72 -10.81
C GLY A 46 90.76 45.75 -10.28
N VAL A 47 89.48 45.74 -10.69
CA VAL A 47 88.43 46.57 -10.07
C VAL A 47 87.44 45.67 -9.34
N ALA A 48 87.59 45.59 -8.02
CA ALA A 48 86.66 44.89 -7.15
C ALA A 48 85.35 45.68 -7.07
N THR A 49 84.33 45.27 -7.83
CA THR A 49 82.96 45.72 -7.58
C THR A 49 82.50 45.14 -6.23
N ASN A 50 81.90 46.02 -5.44
CA ASN A 50 81.76 45.95 -3.99
C ASN A 50 80.88 44.77 -3.48
N LEU A 51 81.43 43.59 -3.20
CA LEU A 51 80.65 42.40 -2.83
C LEU A 51 81.49 41.41 -1.97
N GLY A 52 81.09 41.09 -0.72
CA GLY A 52 81.71 39.98 0.04
C GLY A 52 81.75 39.94 1.59
N ALA A 53 80.85 40.60 2.35
CA ALA A 53 80.90 40.59 3.82
C ALA A 53 80.32 39.30 4.45
N SER A 54 80.98 38.17 4.22
CA SER A 54 80.53 36.88 4.75
C SER A 54 81.11 36.58 6.14
N VAL A 55 80.31 36.00 7.03
CA VAL A 55 80.70 35.61 8.40
C VAL A 55 80.79 34.10 8.50
N VAL A 56 81.98 33.55 8.75
CA VAL A 56 82.25 32.12 8.86
C VAL A 56 82.85 31.83 10.23
N ILE A 57 82.15 31.08 11.09
CA ILE A 57 82.58 30.83 12.47
C ILE A 57 82.49 29.35 12.82
N GLY A 58 83.59 28.74 13.26
CA GLY A 58 83.70 27.35 13.66
C GLY A 58 84.69 26.54 12.81
N ALA A 59 84.42 25.25 12.58
CA ALA A 59 85.43 24.33 12.03
C ALA A 59 84.99 23.66 10.72
N ASN A 60 85.86 23.68 9.70
CA ASN A 60 85.63 23.10 8.37
C ASN A 60 84.45 23.71 7.60
N ASN A 61 84.11 24.97 7.86
CA ASN A 61 82.99 25.64 7.20
C ASN A 61 83.44 26.21 5.84
N TYR A 62 82.54 26.25 4.87
CA TYR A 62 82.82 26.81 3.56
C TYR A 62 81.71 27.75 3.13
N SER A 63 82.08 28.98 2.80
CA SER A 63 81.17 29.99 2.30
C SER A 63 81.67 30.47 0.95
N ASN A 64 80.83 30.37 -0.08
CA ASN A 64 81.07 30.88 -1.41
C ASN A 64 79.92 31.82 -1.81
N GLY A 65 80.21 33.08 -2.12
CA GLY A 65 79.20 34.09 -2.44
C GLY A 65 79.15 35.24 -1.43
N ASN A 66 78.20 36.15 -1.64
CA ASN A 66 78.21 37.47 -0.99
C ASN A 66 77.26 37.54 0.21
N ASN A 67 77.70 38.18 1.30
CA ASN A 67 76.90 38.44 2.51
C ASN A 67 76.35 37.16 3.16
N ASN A 68 77.09 36.07 3.06
CA ASN A 68 76.68 34.79 3.62
C ASN A 68 77.08 34.68 5.08
N VAL A 69 76.42 33.78 5.82
CA VAL A 69 76.80 33.47 7.20
C VAL A 69 76.85 31.96 7.35
N ALA A 70 78.00 31.40 7.72
CA ALA A 70 78.24 29.97 7.92
C ALA A 70 78.81 29.72 9.32
N ILE A 71 77.98 29.30 10.27
CA ILE A 71 78.37 29.15 11.68
C ILE A 71 78.15 27.72 12.16
N GLY A 72 79.19 27.02 12.62
CA GLY A 72 79.08 25.64 13.10
C GLY A 72 80.27 24.77 12.73
N ASN A 73 80.01 23.49 12.46
CA ASN A 73 81.03 22.53 12.02
C ASN A 73 80.60 21.93 10.68
N ARG A 74 81.41 22.09 9.62
CA ARG A 74 81.07 21.70 8.24
C ARG A 74 79.82 22.41 7.68
N SER A 75 79.52 23.61 8.13
CA SER A 75 78.46 24.44 7.57
C SER A 75 78.87 24.94 6.18
N TYR A 76 77.93 24.94 5.21
CA TYR A 76 78.19 25.25 3.81
C TYR A 76 77.23 26.32 3.29
N THR A 77 77.74 27.40 2.70
CA THR A 77 76.93 28.39 1.96
C THR A 77 77.50 28.59 0.55
N ASN A 78 76.64 28.71 -0.47
CA ASN A 78 77.07 28.88 -1.87
C ASN A 78 76.28 29.94 -2.67
N GLY A 79 75.13 30.39 -2.17
CA GLY A 79 74.35 31.47 -2.77
C GLY A 79 74.82 32.85 -2.32
N ASN A 80 74.00 33.87 -2.56
CA ASN A 80 74.15 35.21 -2.00
C ASN A 80 73.14 35.43 -0.86
N ALA A 81 73.55 36.11 0.21
CA ALA A 81 72.77 36.33 1.43
C ALA A 81 72.24 35.03 2.04
N ALA A 82 72.99 33.93 1.90
CA ALA A 82 72.65 32.62 2.43
C ALA A 82 73.13 32.46 3.88
N LEU A 83 72.30 31.89 4.75
CA LEU A 83 72.57 31.71 6.17
C LEU A 83 72.54 30.21 6.51
N ALA A 84 73.68 29.63 6.90
CA ALA A 84 73.81 28.27 7.38
C ALA A 84 74.36 28.26 8.81
N ILE A 85 73.56 27.84 9.79
CA ILE A 85 73.96 27.73 11.20
C ILE A 85 73.70 26.30 11.71
N GLY A 86 74.74 25.65 12.22
CA GLY A 86 74.69 24.32 12.84
C GLY A 86 75.69 23.33 12.22
N ARG A 87 75.75 22.10 12.74
CA ARG A 87 76.66 21.07 12.24
C ARG A 87 76.16 20.55 10.89
N GLU A 88 76.98 20.61 9.84
CA GLU A 88 76.64 20.12 8.49
C GLU A 88 75.40 20.80 7.89
N SER A 89 75.08 22.02 8.32
CA SER A 89 74.02 22.84 7.72
C SER A 89 74.45 23.39 6.37
N SER A 90 73.62 23.26 5.33
CA SER A 90 73.90 23.73 3.97
C SER A 90 72.86 24.72 3.47
N ALA A 91 73.27 25.90 2.96
CA ALA A 91 72.40 26.87 2.30
C ALA A 91 73.01 27.28 0.94
N THR A 92 72.59 26.60 -0.14
CA THR A 92 73.33 26.62 -1.42
C THR A 92 72.82 27.63 -2.44
N SER A 93 71.65 28.22 -2.20
CA SER A 93 70.95 29.13 -3.12
C SER A 93 70.78 30.52 -2.52
N ASP A 94 70.44 31.49 -3.36
CA ASP A 94 70.28 32.89 -2.94
C ASP A 94 69.16 33.04 -1.89
N PHE A 95 69.44 33.81 -0.83
CA PHE A 95 68.55 34.08 0.30
C PHE A 95 68.09 32.82 1.06
N ALA A 96 68.79 31.70 0.92
CA ALA A 96 68.46 30.46 1.61
C ALA A 96 68.86 30.51 3.09
N LEU A 97 68.00 30.00 3.96
CA LEU A 97 68.20 29.91 5.41
C LEU A 97 68.23 28.44 5.83
N SER A 98 69.31 27.98 6.42
CA SER A 98 69.49 26.63 6.96
C SER A 98 69.95 26.73 8.42
N LEU A 99 69.11 26.33 9.37
CA LEU A 99 69.38 26.41 10.79
C LEU A 99 69.14 25.04 11.45
N GLY A 100 70.19 24.31 11.77
CA GLY A 100 70.06 22.97 12.37
C GLY A 100 71.25 22.07 12.08
N THR A 101 71.17 20.85 12.59
CA THR A 101 72.18 19.82 12.30
C THR A 101 71.77 19.04 11.06
N VAL A 102 72.64 18.97 10.05
CA VAL A 102 72.38 18.30 8.75
C VAL A 102 71.17 18.92 8.01
N SER A 103 70.84 20.18 8.27
CA SER A 103 69.77 20.89 7.55
C SER A 103 70.24 21.37 6.18
N ALA A 104 69.38 21.39 5.16
CA ALA A 104 69.73 21.80 3.80
C ALA A 104 68.66 22.73 3.20
N ALA A 105 69.03 23.96 2.84
CA ALA A 105 68.18 24.92 2.14
C ALA A 105 68.77 25.17 0.75
N THR A 106 68.27 24.46 -0.24
CA THR A 106 68.83 24.44 -1.61
C THR A 106 67.95 25.15 -2.63
N GLY A 107 66.72 25.53 -2.27
CA GLY A 107 65.88 26.39 -3.10
C GLY A 107 66.19 27.88 -2.92
N ILE A 108 65.85 28.72 -3.90
CA ILE A 108 65.97 30.18 -3.76
C ILE A 108 64.96 30.66 -2.71
N LYS A 109 65.37 31.52 -1.76
CA LYS A 109 64.53 32.01 -0.64
C LYS A 109 63.94 30.88 0.22
N SER A 110 64.58 29.72 0.25
CA SER A 110 64.12 28.57 1.04
C SER A 110 64.54 28.68 2.51
N THR A 111 63.79 28.07 3.43
CA THR A 111 64.06 28.08 4.87
C THR A 111 63.94 26.68 5.47
N SER A 112 65.06 26.10 5.89
CA SER A 112 65.15 24.82 6.60
C SER A 112 65.55 25.04 8.06
N ILE A 113 64.75 24.57 9.00
CA ILE A 113 65.00 24.68 10.44
C ILE A 113 64.84 23.31 11.12
N GLY A 114 65.89 22.85 11.82
CA GLY A 114 65.92 21.63 12.62
C GLY A 114 66.70 20.46 12.00
N HIS A 115 66.74 19.31 12.70
CA HIS A 115 67.62 18.19 12.36
C HIS A 115 67.23 17.50 11.05
N SER A 116 68.15 17.40 10.09
CA SER A 116 67.93 16.79 8.77
C SER A 116 66.80 17.44 7.95
N SER A 117 66.39 18.67 8.27
CA SER A 117 65.35 19.38 7.52
C SER A 117 65.85 19.79 6.13
N VAL A 118 65.02 19.64 5.09
CA VAL A 118 65.40 19.92 3.69
C VAL A 118 64.35 20.78 3.00
N SER A 119 64.75 21.94 2.49
CA SER A 119 63.93 22.84 1.68
C SER A 119 64.60 23.03 0.32
N SER A 120 64.14 22.28 -0.68
CA SER A 120 64.71 22.30 -2.02
C SER A 120 63.85 23.06 -3.04
N GLY A 121 62.58 23.31 -2.73
CA GLY A 121 61.71 24.15 -3.55
C GLY A 121 62.01 25.64 -3.37
N ASN A 122 61.76 26.46 -4.40
CA ASN A 122 61.87 27.91 -4.27
C ASN A 122 60.80 28.42 -3.30
N ASN A 123 61.14 29.39 -2.44
CA ASN A 123 60.25 29.93 -1.41
C ASN A 123 59.67 28.86 -0.45
N SER A 124 60.30 27.69 -0.35
CA SER A 124 59.82 26.60 0.51
C SER A 124 60.29 26.72 1.96
N ILE A 125 59.51 26.19 2.90
CA ILE A 125 59.79 26.24 4.33
C ILE A 125 59.70 24.83 4.93
N ALA A 126 60.79 24.30 5.48
CA ALA A 126 60.81 23.04 6.23
C ALA A 126 61.21 23.32 7.69
N ILE A 127 60.34 23.02 8.65
CA ILE A 127 60.59 23.20 10.08
C ILE A 127 60.31 21.89 10.82
N GLY A 128 61.33 21.22 11.33
CA GLY A 128 61.15 19.99 12.09
C GLY A 128 62.40 19.11 12.17
N SER A 129 62.20 17.81 12.37
CA SER A 129 63.28 16.85 12.58
C SER A 129 63.03 15.55 11.81
N SER A 130 64.04 14.69 11.70
CA SER A 130 63.88 13.29 11.29
C SER A 130 63.28 12.41 12.40
N GLN A 131 62.66 11.28 12.02
CA GLN A 131 62.08 10.26 12.92
C GLN A 131 63.12 9.39 13.67
N GLY A 132 64.35 9.88 13.90
CA GLY A 132 65.38 9.10 14.57
C GLY A 132 66.51 9.95 15.14
N ALA A 133 67.19 9.43 16.16
CA ALA A 133 68.36 10.06 16.81
C ALA A 133 69.69 9.80 16.06
N GLY A 134 69.63 9.22 14.85
CA GLY A 134 70.80 8.80 14.07
C GLY A 134 71.53 9.96 13.40
N ARG A 135 72.84 9.79 13.20
CA ARG A 135 73.74 10.75 12.52
C ARG A 135 73.54 10.79 11.00
N ASP A 136 72.59 10.06 10.46
CA ASP A 136 72.54 9.75 9.03
C ASP A 136 71.84 10.83 8.23
N TRP A 137 72.47 11.17 7.10
CA TRP A 137 71.96 11.95 5.95
C TRP A 137 70.72 11.32 5.28
N SER A 138 70.03 10.42 5.97
CA SER A 138 68.86 9.72 5.49
C SER A 138 67.76 10.72 5.16
N ASN A 139 67.17 10.56 3.98
CA ASN A 139 66.15 11.42 3.36
C ASN A 139 64.79 11.36 4.07
N ASN A 140 64.83 11.37 5.41
CA ASN A 140 63.72 11.09 6.30
C ASN A 140 63.49 12.23 7.30
N GLY A 141 64.11 13.40 7.09
CA GLY A 141 63.78 14.63 7.79
C GLY A 141 62.50 15.28 7.28
N THR A 142 62.16 16.43 7.84
CA THR A 142 61.12 17.31 7.31
C THR A 142 61.56 17.83 5.95
N THR A 143 60.79 17.58 4.89
CA THR A 143 61.16 17.91 3.52
C THR A 143 60.10 18.80 2.86
N SER A 144 60.52 19.93 2.30
CA SER A 144 59.70 20.84 1.49
C SER A 144 60.36 20.98 0.12
N SER A 145 59.95 20.16 -0.85
CA SER A 145 60.55 20.15 -2.19
C SER A 145 59.74 20.89 -3.24
N GLY A 146 58.46 21.15 -2.99
CA GLY A 146 57.63 21.96 -3.88
C GLY A 146 57.95 23.45 -3.78
N SER A 147 57.78 24.19 -4.88
CA SER A 147 57.84 25.67 -4.82
C SER A 147 56.70 26.22 -3.96
N ASN A 148 56.95 27.26 -3.16
CA ASN A 148 56.00 27.86 -2.21
C ASN A 148 55.40 26.86 -1.20
N SER A 149 56.05 25.71 -0.97
CA SER A 149 55.55 24.69 -0.04
C SER A 149 55.96 24.96 1.41
N ILE A 150 55.15 24.47 2.35
CA ILE A 150 55.43 24.54 3.78
C ILE A 150 55.33 23.13 4.37
N ALA A 151 56.39 22.64 5.00
CA ALA A 151 56.45 21.40 5.75
C ALA A 151 56.82 21.69 7.22
N VAL A 152 55.95 21.35 8.16
CA VAL A 152 56.18 21.55 9.61
C VAL A 152 55.92 20.26 10.37
N GLY A 153 56.86 19.84 11.21
CA GLY A 153 56.76 18.65 12.06
C GLY A 153 57.69 17.51 11.62
N THR A 154 57.87 16.54 12.51
CA THR A 154 58.84 15.46 12.35
C THR A 154 58.54 14.60 11.12
N SER A 155 59.46 14.57 10.15
CA SER A 155 59.31 13.88 8.85
C SER A 155 58.08 14.28 8.03
N ALA A 156 57.57 15.51 8.21
CA ALA A 156 56.55 16.06 7.32
C ALA A 156 57.12 16.26 5.90
N LYS A 157 56.35 15.95 4.86
CA LYS A 157 56.80 15.97 3.45
C LYS A 157 55.84 16.78 2.58
N ALA A 158 56.26 17.95 2.14
CA ALA A 158 55.56 18.82 1.21
C ALA A 158 56.22 18.75 -0.17
N ASN A 159 55.87 17.72 -0.96
CA ASN A 159 56.62 17.40 -2.17
C ASN A 159 56.17 18.15 -3.43
N ALA A 160 54.93 18.65 -3.46
CA ALA A 160 54.34 19.40 -4.56
C ALA A 160 54.25 20.91 -4.27
N ALA A 161 54.10 21.71 -5.33
CA ALA A 161 54.04 23.17 -5.21
C ALA A 161 52.77 23.65 -4.48
N ASP A 162 52.87 24.81 -3.83
CA ASP A 162 51.77 25.50 -3.14
C ASP A 162 51.08 24.64 -2.06
N THR A 163 51.82 23.72 -1.43
CA THR A 163 51.29 22.82 -0.40
C THR A 163 51.54 23.32 1.02
N ILE A 164 50.62 23.01 1.94
CA ILE A 164 50.80 23.20 3.39
C ILE A 164 50.71 21.83 4.06
N VAL A 165 51.80 21.40 4.70
CA VAL A 165 51.91 20.11 5.37
C VAL A 165 52.36 20.30 6.81
N ILE A 166 51.50 19.95 7.77
CA ILE A 166 51.75 20.15 9.20
C ILE A 166 51.42 18.86 9.97
N GLY A 167 52.40 18.25 10.61
CA GLY A 167 52.21 17.06 11.46
C GLY A 167 53.31 16.02 11.30
N GLN A 168 53.43 15.12 12.29
CA GLN A 168 54.39 14.03 12.21
C GLN A 168 54.05 13.09 11.05
N ALA A 169 55.02 12.83 10.17
CA ALA A 169 54.88 11.98 8.99
C ALA A 169 53.72 12.35 8.05
N ALA A 170 53.21 13.58 8.15
CA ALA A 170 52.23 14.14 7.21
C ALA A 170 52.87 14.23 5.81
N ASN A 171 52.13 13.90 4.76
CA ASN A 171 52.70 13.77 3.42
C ASN A 171 51.75 14.29 2.33
N ALA A 172 52.16 15.37 1.65
CA ALA A 172 51.64 15.73 0.35
C ALA A 172 52.56 15.12 -0.73
N SER A 173 51.99 14.27 -1.59
CA SER A 173 52.75 13.61 -2.66
C SER A 173 53.27 14.62 -3.69
N THR A 174 54.13 14.17 -4.61
CA THR A 174 54.62 15.00 -5.73
C THR A 174 53.53 15.44 -6.70
N LEU A 175 52.34 14.83 -6.64
CA LEU A 175 51.17 15.16 -7.46
C LEU A 175 50.16 16.08 -6.74
N ALA A 176 50.40 16.38 -5.46
CA ALA A 176 49.43 17.04 -4.58
C ALA A 176 49.51 18.57 -4.61
N THR A 177 49.62 19.20 -5.79
CA THR A 177 49.71 20.67 -5.90
C THR A 177 48.51 21.34 -5.23
N ASN A 178 48.72 22.48 -4.55
CA ASN A 178 47.68 23.23 -3.83
C ASN A 178 46.99 22.45 -2.68
N ALA A 179 47.56 21.33 -2.22
CA ALA A 179 46.97 20.54 -1.15
C ALA A 179 47.27 21.10 0.26
N MET A 180 46.34 20.85 1.18
CA MET A 180 46.47 21.14 2.60
C MET A 180 46.41 19.83 3.40
N VAL A 181 47.47 19.52 4.15
CA VAL A 181 47.63 18.28 4.92
C VAL A 181 47.98 18.62 6.37
N ILE A 182 47.06 18.38 7.30
CA ILE A 182 47.24 18.73 8.71
C ILE A 182 46.89 17.53 9.60
N GLY A 183 47.88 16.98 10.31
CA GLY A 183 47.69 15.87 11.25
C GLY A 183 48.77 14.79 11.13
N LYS A 184 48.92 13.99 12.19
CA LYS A 184 49.87 12.86 12.20
C LYS A 184 49.45 11.83 11.14
N ASP A 185 50.39 11.41 10.29
CA ASP A 185 50.18 10.46 9.18
C ASP A 185 49.10 10.88 8.17
N ALA A 186 48.69 12.16 8.16
CA ALA A 186 47.74 12.65 7.17
C ALA A 186 48.38 12.64 5.76
N GLN A 187 47.60 12.31 4.73
CA GLN A 187 48.11 12.11 3.37
C GLN A 187 47.22 12.74 2.31
N ALA A 188 47.82 13.53 1.42
CA ALA A 188 47.18 13.96 0.18
C ALA A 188 48.00 13.50 -1.02
N ILE A 189 47.34 12.84 -1.99
CA ILE A 189 48.01 12.35 -3.19
C ILE A 189 47.70 13.24 -4.41
N GLY A 190 46.44 13.58 -4.67
CA GLY A 190 46.00 14.44 -5.78
C GLY A 190 45.96 15.94 -5.48
N GLN A 191 45.67 16.74 -6.51
CA GLN A 191 45.70 18.22 -6.45
C GLN A 191 44.52 18.81 -5.67
N ASN A 192 44.68 20.00 -5.09
CA ASN A 192 43.61 20.73 -4.38
C ASN A 192 42.94 19.96 -3.24
N ASN A 193 43.60 18.91 -2.73
CA ASN A 193 43.04 18.05 -1.70
C ASN A 193 43.22 18.66 -0.30
N ILE A 194 42.24 18.44 0.57
CA ILE A 194 42.27 18.82 1.99
C ILE A 194 42.24 17.53 2.82
N SER A 195 43.30 17.28 3.59
CA SER A 195 43.41 16.14 4.51
C SER A 195 43.71 16.66 5.92
N PHE A 196 42.70 16.71 6.79
CA PHE A 196 42.83 17.21 8.15
C PHE A 196 42.43 16.13 9.16
N GLY A 197 43.40 15.59 9.90
CA GLY A 197 43.17 14.69 11.02
C GLY A 197 44.24 13.61 11.10
N VAL A 198 44.29 12.89 12.22
CA VAL A 198 45.25 11.77 12.35
C VAL A 198 44.87 10.67 11.35
N GLY A 199 45.78 10.36 10.43
CA GLY A 199 45.56 9.36 9.37
C GLY A 199 44.49 9.74 8.34
N ALA A 200 44.08 11.02 8.26
CA ALA A 200 43.16 11.47 7.22
C ALA A 200 43.83 11.33 5.84
N LYS A 201 43.12 10.75 4.86
CA LYS A 201 43.71 10.42 3.56
C LYS A 201 42.81 10.84 2.40
N THR A 202 43.40 11.51 1.44
CA THR A 202 42.80 11.80 0.12
C THR A 202 43.62 11.12 -0.98
N GLY A 203 42.91 10.52 -1.95
CA GLY A 203 43.45 9.72 -3.05
C GLY A 203 44.00 10.51 -4.24
N ASN A 204 44.25 9.77 -5.33
CA ASN A 204 44.84 10.25 -6.58
C ASN A 204 44.04 9.86 -7.84
N VAL A 205 42.85 9.28 -7.68
CA VAL A 205 42.22 8.60 -8.81
C VAL A 205 41.68 9.63 -9.81
N VAL A 206 42.29 9.62 -10.99
CA VAL A 206 41.73 10.18 -12.23
C VAL A 206 40.49 9.38 -12.57
N SER A 207 39.33 10.04 -12.56
CA SER A 207 38.05 9.42 -12.91
C SER A 207 38.08 8.97 -14.38
N SER A 208 37.87 7.68 -14.62
CA SER A 208 37.66 7.12 -15.96
C SER A 208 36.15 6.98 -16.21
N VAL A 209 35.50 8.06 -16.64
CA VAL A 209 34.13 8.00 -17.16
C VAL A 209 33.96 8.87 -18.40
N THR A 210 33.13 8.37 -19.30
CA THR A 210 32.87 8.85 -20.65
C THR A 210 31.85 10.00 -20.74
N ASP A 211 31.17 10.36 -19.64
CA ASP A 211 29.90 11.12 -19.74
C ASP A 211 29.86 12.50 -19.06
N ALA A 212 30.93 12.99 -18.43
CA ALA A 212 31.04 14.41 -18.08
C ALA A 212 32.49 14.77 -17.74
N LEU A 213 32.93 15.96 -18.19
CA LEU A 213 34.21 16.64 -17.93
C LEU A 213 35.03 15.99 -16.79
N PRO A 214 36.10 15.23 -17.10
CA PRO A 214 36.90 14.60 -16.06
C PRO A 214 37.44 15.67 -15.11
N LEU A 215 37.03 15.60 -13.83
CA LEU A 215 37.76 16.28 -12.76
C LEU A 215 39.12 15.58 -12.67
N ALA A 216 40.13 16.20 -13.28
CA ALA A 216 41.51 15.77 -13.14
C ALA A 216 41.81 15.58 -11.64
N GLY A 217 42.30 14.38 -11.27
CA GLY A 217 42.34 13.88 -9.90
C GLY A 217 42.63 14.95 -8.84
N GLY A 218 41.62 15.25 -8.00
CA GLY A 218 41.75 16.31 -6.99
C GLY A 218 40.45 16.76 -6.33
N SER A 219 40.53 17.87 -5.60
CA SER A 219 39.43 18.57 -4.91
C SER A 219 38.68 17.71 -3.89
N GLN A 220 39.39 16.78 -3.25
CA GLN A 220 38.82 15.91 -2.23
C GLN A 220 38.95 16.53 -0.84
N ILE A 221 37.99 16.23 0.05
CA ILE A 221 38.01 16.70 1.44
C ILE A 221 37.92 15.49 2.38
N ALA A 222 38.97 15.22 3.14
CA ALA A 222 38.99 14.24 4.22
C ALA A 222 39.28 14.97 5.54
N ILE A 223 38.28 15.11 6.41
CA ILE A 223 38.40 15.79 7.71
C ILE A 223 37.96 14.88 8.84
N GLY A 224 38.87 14.51 9.74
CA GLY A 224 38.62 13.62 10.87
C GLY A 224 39.70 12.57 11.02
N THR A 225 39.77 11.95 12.20
CA THR A 225 40.70 10.83 12.42
C THR A 225 40.27 9.65 11.56
N GLY A 226 41.18 9.16 10.71
CA GLY A 226 40.94 8.05 9.79
C GLY A 226 39.91 8.32 8.69
N ALA A 227 39.54 9.59 8.42
CA ALA A 227 38.67 9.93 7.30
C ALA A 227 39.37 9.62 5.97
N VAL A 228 38.69 8.98 5.02
CA VAL A 228 39.27 8.56 3.75
C VAL A 228 38.35 8.91 2.58
N THR A 229 38.93 9.54 1.56
CA THR A 229 38.36 9.68 0.22
C THR A 229 39.35 9.12 -0.80
N ASP A 230 38.86 8.52 -1.89
CA ASP A 230 39.75 8.00 -2.94
C ASP A 230 39.53 8.64 -4.32
N THR A 231 38.36 9.22 -4.55
CA THR A 231 37.86 9.66 -5.86
C THR A 231 37.68 11.17 -5.92
N ALA A 232 37.92 11.78 -7.09
CA ALA A 232 37.86 13.22 -7.28
C ALA A 232 36.51 13.82 -6.86
N GLY A 233 36.53 14.94 -6.12
CA GLY A 233 35.32 15.63 -5.64
C GLY A 233 34.59 14.96 -4.46
N SER A 234 35.06 13.82 -3.95
CA SER A 234 34.50 13.19 -2.74
C SER A 234 34.74 14.01 -1.47
N ILE A 235 33.79 13.93 -0.54
CA ILE A 235 33.86 14.58 0.78
C ILE A 235 33.63 13.53 1.88
N ALA A 236 34.61 13.31 2.76
CA ALA A 236 34.51 12.51 3.98
C ALA A 236 34.81 13.38 5.20
N ILE A 237 33.82 13.61 6.06
CA ILE A 237 33.97 14.42 7.28
C ILE A 237 33.45 13.63 8.49
N GLY A 238 34.34 13.27 9.40
CA GLY A 238 34.03 12.53 10.63
C GLY A 238 35.08 11.47 10.97
N TYR A 239 35.00 10.93 12.18
CA TYR A 239 35.84 9.81 12.61
C TYR A 239 35.58 8.58 11.72
N ASN A 240 36.59 8.07 11.01
CA ASN A 240 36.49 6.96 10.05
C ASN A 240 35.36 7.13 9.01
N ALA A 241 35.04 8.36 8.59
CA ALA A 241 34.16 8.58 7.45
C ALA A 241 34.85 8.09 6.16
N LEU A 242 34.10 7.43 5.27
CA LEU A 242 34.65 6.78 4.08
C LEU A 242 33.80 7.08 2.85
N THR A 243 34.44 7.50 1.76
CA THR A 243 33.87 7.40 0.41
C THR A 243 34.53 6.26 -0.38
N GLY A 244 33.76 5.63 -1.26
CA GLY A 244 34.16 4.45 -2.03
C GLY A 244 35.14 4.71 -3.18
N LEU A 245 35.59 3.60 -3.77
CA LEU A 245 36.54 3.52 -4.88
C LEU A 245 35.82 3.73 -6.24
N ASN A 246 36.59 4.02 -7.30
CA ASN A 246 36.14 4.04 -8.71
C ASN A 246 34.96 4.96 -9.05
N ASN A 247 35.24 6.19 -9.52
CA ASN A 247 34.25 7.14 -10.05
C ASN A 247 33.16 7.55 -9.04
N ASN A 248 33.54 7.89 -7.81
CA ASN A 248 32.59 8.20 -6.75
C ASN A 248 32.62 9.70 -6.37
N PHE A 249 31.53 10.42 -6.65
CA PHE A 249 31.30 11.79 -6.16
C PHE A 249 30.57 11.77 -4.81
N GLY A 250 31.06 10.95 -3.88
CA GLY A 250 30.34 10.60 -2.66
C GLY A 250 30.45 11.67 -1.57
N LEU A 251 29.41 11.76 -0.73
CA LEU A 251 29.38 12.58 0.48
C LEU A 251 29.18 11.69 1.70
N ALA A 252 30.21 11.55 2.54
CA ALA A 252 30.16 10.86 3.82
C ALA A 252 30.34 11.87 4.97
N LEU A 253 29.27 12.21 5.68
CA LEU A 253 29.28 13.18 6.78
C LEU A 253 28.81 12.52 8.08
N GLY A 254 29.73 12.26 9.01
CA GLY A 254 29.44 11.66 10.31
C GLY A 254 30.44 10.57 10.69
N GLY A 255 30.51 10.24 11.99
CA GLY A 255 31.38 9.16 12.47
C GLY A 255 30.95 7.82 11.88
N TYR A 256 31.87 7.13 11.20
CA TYR A 256 31.64 5.88 10.47
C TYR A 256 30.59 5.99 9.35
N ALA A 257 30.35 7.18 8.79
CA ALA A 257 29.50 7.32 7.60
C ALA A 257 30.21 6.71 6.38
N GLN A 258 29.49 5.96 5.54
CA GLN A 258 30.07 5.22 4.40
C GLN A 258 29.29 5.50 3.11
N ALA A 259 29.79 6.39 2.26
CA ALA A 259 29.24 6.66 0.92
C ALA A 259 30.08 5.93 -0.14
N THR A 260 29.91 4.61 -0.25
CA THR A 260 30.76 3.78 -1.12
C THR A 260 30.20 3.53 -2.53
N GLY A 261 28.90 3.74 -2.74
CA GLY A 261 28.33 3.74 -4.07
C GLY A 261 28.67 5.02 -4.83
N ASN A 262 28.74 4.96 -6.17
CA ASN A 262 28.98 6.15 -7.00
C ASN A 262 27.91 7.22 -6.75
N SER A 263 28.34 8.44 -6.44
CA SER A 263 27.45 9.60 -6.19
C SER A 263 26.49 9.37 -5.02
N ALA A 264 26.91 8.53 -4.07
CA ALA A 264 26.13 8.21 -2.89
C ALA A 264 26.25 9.29 -1.81
N VAL A 265 25.19 9.46 -1.01
CA VAL A 265 25.14 10.44 0.07
C VAL A 265 24.83 9.74 1.38
N SER A 266 25.80 9.69 2.29
CA SER A 266 25.69 9.16 3.65
C SER A 266 25.87 10.27 4.68
N ILE A 267 24.80 10.63 5.38
CA ILE A 267 24.81 11.67 6.42
C ILE A 267 24.33 11.10 7.74
N GLY A 268 25.21 11.07 8.74
CA GLY A 268 24.95 10.70 10.11
C GLY A 268 25.83 9.54 10.61
N ARG A 269 25.75 9.26 11.92
CA ARG A 269 26.64 8.27 12.54
C ARG A 269 26.25 6.85 12.13
N ARG A 270 27.18 6.13 11.50
CA ARG A 270 26.98 4.78 10.92
C ARG A 270 25.88 4.74 9.86
N SER A 271 25.70 5.81 9.08
CA SER A 271 24.91 5.76 7.85
C SER A 271 25.72 5.06 6.74
N GLU A 272 25.05 4.32 5.88
CA GLU A 272 25.69 3.53 4.82
C GLU A 272 24.92 3.65 3.50
N SER A 273 25.60 4.10 2.46
CA SER A 273 25.09 4.29 1.11
C SER A 273 26.03 3.60 0.12
N THR A 274 25.75 2.32 -0.19
CA THR A 274 26.61 1.49 -1.04
C THR A 274 26.10 1.35 -2.47
N GLY A 275 24.83 1.69 -2.72
CA GLY A 275 24.26 1.70 -4.07
C GLY A 275 24.64 2.96 -4.87
N GLN A 276 24.69 2.87 -6.20
CA GLN A 276 24.85 4.04 -7.06
C GLN A 276 23.68 5.02 -6.85
N ASN A 277 23.97 6.33 -6.75
CA ASN A 277 22.97 7.38 -6.49
C ASN A 277 22.12 7.15 -5.23
N SER A 278 22.61 6.33 -4.29
CA SER A 278 21.86 6.02 -3.06
C SER A 278 22.04 7.11 -2.01
N THR A 279 21.01 7.32 -1.18
CA THR A 279 21.00 8.36 -0.14
C THR A 279 20.60 7.74 1.19
N ALA A 280 21.48 7.78 2.20
CA ALA A 280 21.18 7.45 3.59
C ALA A 280 21.36 8.68 4.48
N VAL A 281 20.29 9.14 5.11
CA VAL A 281 20.32 10.30 6.03
C VAL A 281 19.73 9.89 7.37
N GLY A 282 20.58 9.82 8.40
CA GLY A 282 20.18 9.46 9.75
C GLY A 282 21.28 8.75 10.54
N GLY A 283 20.96 8.32 11.75
CA GLY A 283 21.90 7.63 12.64
C GLY A 283 21.45 6.22 12.99
N ARG A 284 22.34 5.46 13.64
CA ARG A 284 22.05 4.09 14.11
C ARG A 284 21.66 3.15 12.95
N GLU A 285 22.56 2.98 11.98
CA GLU A 285 22.44 1.99 10.90
C GLU A 285 21.36 2.30 9.84
N THR A 286 21.31 3.55 9.39
CA THR A 286 20.53 3.93 8.21
C THR A 286 21.24 3.43 6.95
N LYS A 287 20.61 2.54 6.19
CA LYS A 287 21.22 1.80 5.07
C LYS A 287 20.46 2.02 3.77
N ALA A 288 21.13 2.52 2.75
CA ALA A 288 20.66 2.61 1.37
C ALA A 288 21.63 1.83 0.46
N THR A 289 21.38 0.54 0.24
CA THR A 289 22.39 -0.37 -0.33
C THR A 289 22.18 -0.74 -1.79
N ALA A 290 21.03 -0.40 -2.37
CA ALA A 290 20.74 -0.63 -3.78
C ALA A 290 20.77 0.67 -4.60
N GLY A 291 20.90 0.54 -5.92
CA GLY A 291 20.92 1.69 -6.83
C GLY A 291 19.66 2.55 -6.71
N GLY A 292 19.81 3.88 -6.60
CA GLY A 292 18.71 4.83 -6.44
C GLY A 292 17.95 4.75 -5.12
N ALA A 293 18.36 3.90 -4.17
CA ALA A 293 17.66 3.72 -2.90
C ALA A 293 17.81 4.94 -1.99
N THR A 294 16.75 5.30 -1.28
CA THR A 294 16.72 6.42 -0.32
C THR A 294 16.25 5.94 1.05
N ALA A 295 17.10 6.06 2.07
CA ALA A 295 16.81 5.72 3.46
C ALA A 295 16.93 6.97 4.35
N VAL A 296 15.86 7.35 5.05
CA VAL A 296 15.83 8.53 5.91
C VAL A 296 15.30 8.20 7.30
N GLY A 297 16.05 8.60 8.32
CA GLY A 297 15.73 8.44 9.74
C GLY A 297 16.62 7.40 10.43
N SER A 298 16.22 6.90 11.60
CA SER A 298 17.08 6.05 12.43
C SER A 298 16.77 4.57 12.22
N ASN A 299 17.79 3.73 11.98
CA ASN A 299 17.64 2.27 11.83
C ASN A 299 16.66 1.87 10.70
N VAL A 300 16.86 2.48 9.53
CA VAL A 300 16.03 2.35 8.32
C VAL A 300 16.83 1.63 7.23
N GLN A 301 16.19 0.75 6.46
CA GLN A 301 16.83 -0.05 5.42
C GLN A 301 16.08 0.09 4.09
N ALA A 302 16.70 0.78 3.12
CA ALA A 302 16.28 0.82 1.72
C ALA A 302 17.24 -0.05 0.90
N THR A 303 16.88 -1.31 0.68
CA THR A 303 17.73 -2.33 0.04
C THR A 303 17.22 -2.79 -1.32
N GLY A 304 16.04 -2.31 -1.74
CA GLY A 304 15.52 -2.53 -3.09
C GLY A 304 16.01 -1.45 -4.08
N PHE A 305 16.18 -1.81 -5.35
CA PHE A 305 16.51 -0.86 -6.41
C PHE A 305 15.42 0.21 -6.52
N GLU A 306 15.78 1.50 -6.55
CA GLU A 306 14.86 2.66 -6.54
C GLU A 306 13.85 2.64 -5.38
N SER A 307 14.20 2.03 -4.24
CA SER A 307 13.31 1.97 -3.07
C SER A 307 13.40 3.22 -2.20
N LEU A 308 12.29 3.54 -1.50
CA LEU A 308 12.21 4.64 -0.55
C LEU A 308 11.83 4.11 0.83
N ALA A 309 12.66 4.33 1.84
CA ALA A 309 12.38 4.01 3.23
C ALA A 309 12.51 5.28 4.10
N ILE A 310 11.44 5.69 4.77
CA ILE A 310 11.44 6.86 5.66
C ILE A 310 10.79 6.48 6.99
N GLY A 311 11.50 6.60 8.10
CA GLY A 311 10.91 6.33 9.40
C GLY A 311 11.92 6.22 10.53
N ALA A 312 11.48 5.61 11.63
CA ALA A 312 12.35 5.32 12.75
C ALA A 312 12.12 3.87 13.19
N GLY A 313 13.21 3.13 13.34
CA GLY A 313 13.20 1.93 14.14
C GLY A 313 12.99 2.28 15.61
N LYS A 314 12.10 1.56 16.29
CA LYS A 314 11.91 1.68 17.73
C LYS A 314 13.13 1.05 18.41
N GLY A 315 14.09 1.88 18.79
CA GLY A 315 15.32 1.45 19.48
C GLY A 315 15.14 1.49 20.99
N ASP A 316 14.32 0.60 21.56
CA ASP A 316 14.20 0.44 23.03
C ASP A 316 15.26 -0.50 23.63
N GLY A 317 16.21 -0.98 22.82
CA GLY A 317 17.31 -1.83 23.24
C GLY A 317 16.98 -3.32 23.36
N THR A 318 15.72 -3.74 23.16
CA THR A 318 15.31 -5.15 23.24
C THR A 318 14.70 -5.69 21.95
N SER A 319 14.08 -4.84 21.13
CA SER A 319 13.48 -5.26 19.86
C SER A 319 13.85 -4.28 18.75
N VAL A 320 14.77 -4.68 17.86
CA VAL A 320 15.18 -3.88 16.71
C VAL A 320 14.08 -3.93 15.66
N THR A 321 13.11 -3.01 15.75
CA THR A 321 12.19 -2.78 14.63
C THR A 321 12.85 -1.83 13.64
N SER A 322 12.67 -2.05 12.34
CA SER A 322 13.23 -1.23 11.26
C SER A 322 12.14 -0.91 10.25
N THR A 323 12.17 0.30 9.70
CA THR A 323 11.47 0.59 8.44
C THR A 323 12.26 -0.06 7.31
N ILE A 324 11.63 -0.94 6.54
CA ILE A 324 12.32 -1.78 5.54
C ILE A 324 11.62 -1.65 4.20
N SER A 325 12.33 -1.11 3.21
CA SER A 325 11.92 -1.13 1.80
C SER A 325 12.93 -1.98 1.01
N SER A 326 12.64 -3.27 0.84
CA SER A 326 13.54 -4.23 0.18
C SER A 326 13.10 -4.63 -1.22
N GLY A 327 11.84 -4.35 -1.58
CA GLY A 327 11.34 -4.58 -2.93
C GLY A 327 11.85 -3.55 -3.94
N LYS A 328 11.98 -3.94 -5.21
CA LYS A 328 12.28 -2.97 -6.28
C LYS A 328 11.16 -1.92 -6.37
N GLN A 329 11.50 -0.64 -6.47
CA GLN A 329 10.55 0.48 -6.55
C GLN A 329 9.53 0.50 -5.40
N SER A 330 9.90 -0.09 -4.26
CA SER A 330 9.04 -0.16 -3.07
C SER A 330 9.10 1.14 -2.26
N VAL A 331 8.03 1.42 -1.52
CA VAL A 331 7.93 2.59 -0.65
C VAL A 331 7.51 2.14 0.74
N SER A 332 8.32 2.45 1.75
CA SER A 332 8.04 2.23 3.16
C SER A 332 8.14 3.54 3.94
N VAL A 333 7.03 4.00 4.51
CA VAL A 333 6.99 5.22 5.33
C VAL A 333 6.34 4.93 6.68
N GLY A 334 6.99 5.28 7.78
CA GLY A 334 6.49 5.04 9.14
C GLY A 334 7.32 4.05 9.95
N ALA A 335 7.15 4.06 11.27
CA ALA A 335 7.93 3.19 12.16
C ALA A 335 7.55 1.72 11.94
N ASN A 336 8.55 0.85 11.75
CA ASN A 336 8.36 -0.58 11.50
C ASN A 336 7.48 -0.91 10.27
N SER A 337 7.34 0.02 9.32
CA SER A 337 6.67 -0.29 8.04
C SER A 337 7.58 -1.13 7.15
N LYS A 338 6.97 -2.03 6.37
CA LYS A 338 7.69 -3.01 5.55
C LYS A 338 7.08 -3.10 4.15
N ALA A 339 7.86 -2.76 3.13
CA ALA A 339 7.53 -2.99 1.73
C ALA A 339 8.60 -3.91 1.09
N THR A 340 8.33 -5.21 1.02
CA THR A 340 9.39 -6.21 0.75
C THR A 340 9.39 -6.77 -0.68
N ASN A 341 8.36 -6.49 -1.48
CA ASN A 341 8.22 -6.96 -2.86
C ASN A 341 8.13 -5.81 -3.87
N THR A 342 8.25 -6.14 -5.15
CA THR A 342 8.27 -5.14 -6.24
C THR A 342 7.04 -4.24 -6.21
N SER A 343 7.24 -2.93 -6.32
CA SER A 343 6.20 -1.90 -6.32
C SER A 343 5.28 -1.92 -5.10
N ALA A 344 5.69 -2.56 -4.00
CA ALA A 344 4.93 -2.58 -2.76
C ALA A 344 4.97 -1.21 -2.07
N VAL A 345 3.83 -0.77 -1.53
CA VAL A 345 3.69 0.50 -0.79
C VAL A 345 3.22 0.18 0.62
N ALA A 346 3.98 0.58 1.64
CA ALA A 346 3.66 0.43 3.06
C ALA A 346 3.78 1.79 3.76
N VAL A 347 2.65 2.42 4.11
CA VAL A 347 2.61 3.75 4.73
C VAL A 347 1.83 3.70 6.04
N GLY A 348 2.50 3.93 7.17
CA GLY A 348 1.91 3.88 8.50
C GLY A 348 2.74 3.06 9.49
N THR A 349 2.53 3.28 10.78
CA THR A 349 3.23 2.49 11.81
C THR A 349 2.80 1.04 11.73
N ASN A 350 3.76 0.10 11.64
CA ASN A 350 3.52 -1.33 11.45
C ASN A 350 2.76 -1.71 10.15
N ALA A 351 2.68 -0.82 9.15
CA ALA A 351 2.11 -1.19 7.85
C ALA A 351 2.99 -2.25 7.16
N ASN A 352 2.39 -3.33 6.65
CA ASN A 352 3.11 -4.48 6.12
C ASN A 352 2.61 -4.83 4.70
N SER A 353 3.32 -4.36 3.68
CA SER A 353 3.06 -4.66 2.27
C SER A 353 4.09 -5.65 1.74
N THR A 354 3.75 -6.94 1.74
CA THR A 354 4.67 -8.01 1.32
C THR A 354 4.24 -8.69 0.02
N GLY A 355 3.13 -8.28 -0.59
CA GLY A 355 2.76 -8.72 -1.94
C GLY A 355 3.42 -7.91 -3.05
N GLU A 356 3.52 -8.48 -4.26
CA GLU A 356 3.87 -7.72 -5.47
C GLU A 356 2.74 -6.72 -5.79
N ASN A 357 3.08 -5.46 -6.12
CA ASN A 357 2.13 -4.37 -6.37
C ASN A 357 1.12 -4.13 -5.22
N ALA A 358 1.43 -4.58 -4.01
CA ALA A 358 0.53 -4.48 -2.87
C ALA A 358 0.58 -3.09 -2.22
N ILE A 359 -0.55 -2.63 -1.71
CA ILE A 359 -0.71 -1.33 -1.05
C ILE A 359 -1.22 -1.56 0.37
N ALA A 360 -0.42 -1.22 1.37
CA ALA A 360 -0.79 -1.19 2.79
C ALA A 360 -0.65 0.25 3.30
N ILE A 361 -1.76 0.93 3.61
CA ILE A 361 -1.76 2.31 4.09
C ILE A 361 -2.60 2.41 5.37
N GLY A 362 -1.98 2.69 6.50
CA GLY A 362 -2.63 2.82 7.80
C GLY A 362 -1.86 2.10 8.91
N THR A 363 -2.26 2.31 10.16
CA THR A 363 -1.58 1.67 11.30
C THR A 363 -1.92 0.18 11.32
N GLY A 364 -0.91 -0.67 11.22
CA GLY A 364 -1.07 -2.13 11.24
C GLY A 364 -1.79 -2.74 10.03
N SER A 365 -2.02 -1.98 8.94
CA SER A 365 -2.57 -2.53 7.69
C SER A 365 -1.62 -3.57 7.09
N GLN A 366 -2.14 -4.70 6.65
CA GLN A 366 -1.36 -5.79 6.04
C GLN A 366 -1.91 -6.12 4.64
N ALA A 367 -1.05 -6.11 3.63
CA ALA A 367 -1.33 -6.45 2.23
C ALA A 367 -0.27 -7.45 1.76
N THR A 368 -0.55 -8.75 1.90
CA THR A 368 0.51 -9.78 1.84
C THR A 368 0.50 -10.62 0.56
N ALA A 369 -0.52 -10.49 -0.28
CA ALA A 369 -0.61 -11.17 -1.59
C ALA A 369 -0.50 -10.19 -2.76
N LYS A 370 -0.30 -10.74 -3.96
CA LYS A 370 -0.14 -9.96 -5.20
C LYS A 370 -1.40 -9.14 -5.52
N ASP A 371 -1.18 -7.91 -5.98
CA ASP A 371 -2.21 -6.95 -6.42
C ASP A 371 -3.27 -6.69 -5.33
N THR A 372 -2.84 -6.53 -4.07
CA THR A 372 -3.74 -6.30 -2.92
C THR A 372 -3.79 -4.86 -2.44
N ILE A 373 -4.92 -4.45 -1.87
CA ILE A 373 -5.14 -3.12 -1.28
C ILE A 373 -5.60 -3.29 0.17
N SER A 374 -4.92 -2.66 1.12
CA SER A 374 -5.26 -2.67 2.54
C SER A 374 -5.11 -1.25 3.08
N ILE A 375 -6.20 -0.49 3.12
CA ILE A 375 -6.20 0.93 3.49
C ILE A 375 -7.06 1.14 4.74
N GLY A 376 -6.48 1.71 5.79
CA GLY A 376 -7.09 1.94 7.09
C GLY A 376 -6.38 1.17 8.22
N THR A 377 -6.96 1.17 9.41
CA THR A 377 -6.33 0.56 10.59
C THR A 377 -6.61 -0.93 10.63
N GLY A 378 -5.58 -1.74 10.93
CA GLY A 378 -5.74 -3.16 11.27
C GLY A 378 -6.28 -4.10 10.19
N ASN A 379 -6.53 -3.63 8.96
CA ASN A 379 -6.97 -4.49 7.86
C ASN A 379 -5.91 -5.56 7.52
N VAL A 380 -6.35 -6.76 7.16
CA VAL A 380 -5.47 -7.86 6.77
C VAL A 380 -5.97 -8.45 5.46
N VAL A 381 -5.26 -8.22 4.36
CA VAL A 381 -5.66 -8.67 3.02
C VAL A 381 -4.62 -9.64 2.49
N THR A 382 -5.00 -10.92 2.43
CA THR A 382 -4.14 -12.04 2.02
C THR A 382 -4.62 -12.73 0.74
N GLY A 383 -5.84 -12.45 0.27
CA GLY A 383 -6.35 -12.93 -1.02
C GLY A 383 -5.77 -12.15 -2.20
N GLN A 384 -5.31 -12.85 -3.25
CA GLN A 384 -4.80 -12.19 -4.48
C GLN A 384 -5.88 -11.30 -5.12
N GLY A 385 -5.48 -10.13 -5.64
CA GLY A 385 -6.38 -9.25 -6.40
C GLY A 385 -7.55 -8.69 -5.57
N SER A 386 -7.35 -8.53 -4.27
CA SER A 386 -8.39 -8.22 -3.27
C SER A 386 -8.11 -6.91 -2.54
N GLY A 387 -9.14 -6.31 -1.95
CA GLY A 387 -9.03 -4.97 -1.36
C GLY A 387 -9.89 -4.74 -0.12
N ALA A 388 -9.33 -4.14 0.93
CA ALA A 388 -10.08 -3.64 2.08
C ALA A 388 -9.81 -2.14 2.29
N ILE A 389 -10.87 -1.35 2.47
CA ILE A 389 -10.81 0.08 2.81
C ILE A 389 -11.72 0.33 4.03
N GLY A 390 -11.15 0.66 5.19
CA GLY A 390 -11.90 0.84 6.45
C GLY A 390 -11.13 0.34 7.68
N ASP A 391 -11.82 -0.01 8.76
CA ASP A 391 -11.22 -0.48 10.03
C ASP A 391 -12.16 -1.44 10.81
N PRO A 392 -11.70 -2.62 11.25
CA PRO A 392 -10.80 -3.55 10.57
C PRO A 392 -11.61 -4.61 9.79
N THR A 393 -11.03 -5.15 8.72
CA THR A 393 -11.54 -6.30 7.96
C THR A 393 -10.39 -7.22 7.56
N THR A 394 -10.60 -8.52 7.68
CA THR A 394 -9.68 -9.55 7.18
C THR A 394 -10.24 -10.17 5.91
N ILE A 395 -9.50 -10.20 4.81
CA ILE A 395 -9.90 -10.80 3.53
C ILE A 395 -8.87 -11.85 3.14
N ASN A 396 -9.29 -13.11 3.10
CA ASN A 396 -8.46 -14.24 2.64
C ASN A 396 -8.86 -14.71 1.24
N GLY A 397 -10.11 -14.51 0.85
CA GLY A 397 -10.59 -14.92 -0.47
C GLY A 397 -10.05 -14.06 -1.61
N THR A 398 -9.82 -14.66 -2.78
CA THR A 398 -9.32 -13.98 -3.98
C THR A 398 -10.40 -13.17 -4.68
N GLY A 399 -10.02 -12.07 -5.34
CA GLY A 399 -10.95 -11.20 -6.07
C GLY A 399 -12.02 -10.55 -5.19
N THR A 400 -11.75 -10.36 -3.90
CA THR A 400 -12.75 -9.95 -2.91
C THR A 400 -12.49 -8.54 -2.39
N TYR A 401 -13.54 -7.74 -2.27
CA TYR A 401 -13.43 -6.34 -1.88
C TYR A 401 -14.34 -6.00 -0.70
N SER A 402 -13.83 -5.23 0.24
CA SER A 402 -14.62 -4.65 1.32
C SER A 402 -14.37 -3.15 1.45
N VAL A 403 -15.44 -2.39 1.63
CA VAL A 403 -15.41 -0.98 1.98
C VAL A 403 -16.33 -0.77 3.17
N GLY A 404 -15.76 -0.34 4.29
CA GLY A 404 -16.45 -0.19 5.57
C GLY A 404 -15.74 -0.92 6.71
N ASN A 405 -16.41 -0.98 7.85
CA ASN A 405 -15.81 -1.34 9.13
C ASN A 405 -16.36 -2.66 9.66
N ASN A 406 -15.55 -3.38 10.44
CA ASN A 406 -15.96 -4.59 11.17
C ASN A 406 -16.62 -5.69 10.32
N ASN A 407 -16.26 -5.87 9.03
CA ASN A 407 -16.82 -6.96 8.22
C ASN A 407 -16.17 -8.34 8.51
N GLY A 408 -15.53 -8.47 9.68
CA GLY A 408 -14.95 -9.71 10.18
C GLY A 408 -13.87 -10.30 9.25
N THR A 409 -13.89 -11.63 9.15
CA THR A 409 -13.06 -12.40 8.21
C THR A 409 -13.90 -12.82 7.02
N ILE A 410 -13.44 -12.49 5.82
CA ILE A 410 -14.08 -12.82 4.56
C ILE A 410 -13.19 -13.82 3.81
N ASP A 411 -13.54 -15.10 3.92
CA ASP A 411 -12.90 -16.20 3.17
C ASP A 411 -13.51 -16.39 1.77
N ALA A 412 -14.63 -15.72 1.49
CA ALA A 412 -15.35 -15.83 0.24
C ALA A 412 -14.57 -15.27 -0.95
N LEU A 413 -14.66 -15.95 -2.10
CA LEU A 413 -14.02 -15.60 -3.37
C LEU A 413 -14.95 -14.74 -4.23
N ASN A 414 -14.38 -13.89 -5.09
CA ASN A 414 -15.11 -13.02 -6.03
C ASN A 414 -16.26 -12.24 -5.37
N SER A 415 -16.04 -11.78 -4.13
CA SER A 415 -17.12 -11.27 -3.27
C SER A 415 -16.93 -9.80 -2.92
N GLY A 416 -18.00 -9.16 -2.43
CA GLY A 416 -18.03 -7.73 -2.15
C GLY A 416 -18.89 -7.40 -0.93
N ALA A 417 -18.34 -6.64 0.01
CA ALA A 417 -19.10 -6.09 1.14
C ALA A 417 -18.91 -4.57 1.22
N PHE A 418 -19.97 -3.82 0.96
CA PHE A 418 -20.02 -2.37 1.09
C PHE A 418 -20.93 -1.98 2.26
N GLY A 419 -20.34 -1.57 3.38
CA GLY A 419 -21.03 -1.26 4.64
C GLY A 419 -20.32 -1.89 5.84
N ASN A 420 -20.99 -1.88 7.00
CA ASN A 420 -20.40 -2.25 8.28
C ASN A 420 -21.01 -3.50 8.91
N ASP A 421 -20.24 -4.16 9.77
CA ASP A 421 -20.70 -5.29 10.60
C ASP A 421 -21.32 -6.45 9.78
N ASN A 422 -20.96 -6.61 8.51
CA ASN A 422 -21.45 -7.74 7.71
C ASN A 422 -20.66 -9.01 8.04
N THR A 423 -21.35 -10.14 8.07
CA THR A 423 -20.78 -11.46 8.34
C THR A 423 -20.98 -12.35 7.13
N ILE A 424 -19.87 -12.76 6.51
CA ILE A 424 -19.86 -13.71 5.38
C ILE A 424 -19.16 -14.98 5.88
N THR A 425 -19.93 -16.02 6.15
CA THR A 425 -19.40 -17.23 6.80
C THR A 425 -19.07 -18.31 5.77
N GLY A 426 -17.81 -18.76 5.78
CA GLY A 426 -17.33 -19.87 4.96
C GLY A 426 -16.66 -19.43 3.65
N ALA A 427 -16.05 -20.40 2.97
CA ALA A 427 -15.40 -20.23 1.67
C ALA A 427 -16.44 -20.15 0.53
N LEU A 428 -17.24 -19.08 0.54
CA LEU A 428 -18.31 -18.85 -0.43
C LEU A 428 -17.78 -18.27 -1.76
N ASN A 429 -18.65 -18.09 -2.74
CA ASN A 429 -18.36 -17.46 -4.02
C ASN A 429 -19.46 -16.49 -4.43
N SER A 430 -19.08 -15.38 -5.07
CA SER A 430 -20.01 -14.43 -5.70
C SER A 430 -21.04 -13.82 -4.74
N VAL A 431 -20.62 -13.44 -3.53
CA VAL A 431 -21.47 -12.74 -2.56
C VAL A 431 -21.37 -11.22 -2.79
N ARG A 432 -22.51 -10.52 -2.88
CA ARG A 432 -22.58 -9.06 -3.05
C ARG A 432 -23.45 -8.48 -1.95
N ILE A 433 -22.89 -7.62 -1.10
CA ILE A 433 -23.62 -6.97 -0.01
C ILE A 433 -23.47 -5.45 -0.13
N VAL A 434 -24.59 -4.75 -0.02
CA VAL A 434 -24.67 -3.30 0.18
C VAL A 434 -25.55 -3.03 1.40
N GLY A 435 -24.96 -2.54 2.48
CA GLY A 435 -25.63 -2.24 3.75
C GLY A 435 -24.95 -2.89 4.96
N ASN A 436 -25.64 -2.96 6.09
CA ASN A 436 -25.02 -3.25 7.39
C ASN A 436 -25.63 -4.47 8.10
N LYS A 437 -24.83 -5.14 8.93
CA LYS A 437 -25.29 -6.25 9.81
C LYS A 437 -25.93 -7.42 9.06
N ASN A 438 -25.60 -7.62 7.79
CA ASN A 438 -26.13 -8.75 7.04
C ASN A 438 -25.32 -10.02 7.34
N THR A 439 -26.00 -11.15 7.42
CA THR A 439 -25.38 -12.47 7.59
C THR A 439 -25.61 -13.30 6.34
N VAL A 440 -24.53 -13.74 5.69
CA VAL A 440 -24.60 -14.56 4.47
C VAL A 440 -23.82 -15.85 4.68
N THR A 441 -24.46 -16.99 4.41
CA THR A 441 -23.88 -18.33 4.57
C THR A 441 -24.00 -19.18 3.30
N ALA A 442 -24.27 -18.58 2.14
CA ALA A 442 -24.49 -19.29 0.87
C ALA A 442 -23.89 -18.57 -0.35
N ASN A 443 -23.70 -19.32 -1.44
CA ASN A 443 -23.08 -18.85 -2.68
C ASN A 443 -24.04 -18.02 -3.53
N SER A 444 -23.47 -17.16 -4.40
CA SER A 444 -24.20 -16.40 -5.43
C SER A 444 -25.29 -15.47 -4.87
N VAL A 445 -25.06 -14.90 -3.69
CA VAL A 445 -26.05 -14.09 -2.97
C VAL A 445 -25.94 -12.61 -3.32
N SER A 446 -27.08 -11.93 -3.40
CA SER A 446 -27.16 -10.46 -3.45
C SER A 446 -28.00 -9.92 -2.29
N VAL A 447 -27.41 -9.00 -1.51
CA VAL A 447 -28.10 -8.32 -0.40
C VAL A 447 -28.00 -6.81 -0.59
N MET A 448 -29.14 -6.14 -0.52
CA MET A 448 -29.22 -4.68 -0.48
C MET A 448 -30.12 -4.25 0.66
N GLY A 449 -29.53 -3.89 1.81
CA GLY A 449 -30.27 -3.53 3.01
C GLY A 449 -29.54 -3.91 4.30
N ASN A 450 -30.29 -4.04 5.39
CA ASN A 450 -29.71 -4.21 6.72
C ASN A 450 -30.27 -5.43 7.46
N ASN A 451 -29.47 -5.96 8.37
CA ASN A 451 -29.86 -7.01 9.33
C ASN A 451 -30.50 -8.26 8.68
N SER A 452 -30.22 -8.52 7.40
CA SER A 452 -30.82 -9.63 6.67
C SER A 452 -29.98 -10.89 6.81
N THR A 453 -30.64 -12.05 6.85
CA THR A 453 -29.99 -13.37 6.89
C THR A 453 -30.28 -14.11 5.58
N VAL A 454 -29.23 -14.45 4.83
CA VAL A 454 -29.35 -15.19 3.56
C VAL A 454 -28.52 -16.47 3.63
N SER A 455 -29.21 -17.60 3.69
CA SER A 455 -28.63 -18.95 3.74
C SER A 455 -29.00 -19.82 2.54
N GLY A 456 -29.86 -19.33 1.63
CA GLY A 456 -30.18 -19.96 0.36
C GLY A 456 -29.19 -19.58 -0.75
N THR A 457 -28.68 -20.57 -1.48
CA THR A 457 -27.84 -20.34 -2.67
C THR A 457 -28.61 -19.54 -3.72
N SER A 458 -27.97 -18.58 -4.39
CA SER A 458 -28.62 -17.68 -5.35
C SER A 458 -29.74 -16.82 -4.75
N GLY A 459 -29.74 -16.62 -3.43
CA GLY A 459 -30.74 -15.83 -2.72
C GLY A 459 -30.58 -14.33 -2.96
N ILE A 460 -31.72 -13.63 -3.07
CA ILE A 460 -31.77 -12.16 -3.17
C ILE A 460 -32.54 -11.61 -1.97
N SER A 461 -31.92 -10.69 -1.24
CA SER A 461 -32.58 -9.96 -0.15
C SER A 461 -32.49 -8.45 -0.37
N ILE A 462 -33.64 -7.77 -0.34
CA ILE A 462 -33.71 -6.31 -0.46
C ILE A 462 -34.56 -5.74 0.69
N GLY A 463 -33.95 -4.94 1.57
CA GLY A 463 -34.62 -4.31 2.70
C GLY A 463 -34.08 -4.72 4.08
N ASN A 464 -34.93 -4.80 5.10
CA ASN A 464 -34.50 -4.88 6.49
C ASN A 464 -34.96 -6.17 7.16
N GLN A 465 -34.08 -6.85 7.91
CA GLN A 465 -34.44 -8.05 8.70
C GLN A 465 -35.04 -9.21 7.89
N ASN A 466 -34.78 -9.28 6.58
CA ASN A 466 -35.31 -10.34 5.76
C ASN A 466 -34.60 -11.68 6.03
N ILE A 467 -35.31 -12.79 5.82
CA ILE A 467 -34.78 -14.15 5.92
C ILE A 467 -34.95 -14.84 4.57
N VAL A 468 -33.85 -15.20 3.93
CA VAL A 468 -33.85 -15.93 2.65
C VAL A 468 -33.12 -17.26 2.84
N SER A 469 -33.86 -18.34 3.08
CA SER A 469 -33.27 -19.67 3.29
C SER A 469 -33.51 -20.65 2.14
N GLY A 470 -34.46 -20.36 1.25
CA GLY A 470 -34.70 -21.15 0.05
C GLY A 470 -33.64 -20.91 -1.02
N GLN A 471 -33.26 -21.95 -1.76
CA GLN A 471 -32.40 -21.78 -2.94
C GLN A 471 -33.13 -20.99 -4.02
N SER A 472 -32.45 -20.05 -4.68
CA SER A 472 -33.00 -19.14 -5.68
C SER A 472 -34.21 -18.32 -5.18
N ALA A 473 -34.35 -18.18 -3.85
CA ALA A 473 -35.46 -17.48 -3.24
C ALA A 473 -35.19 -15.96 -3.17
N ILE A 474 -36.28 -15.19 -3.19
CA ILE A 474 -36.22 -13.72 -3.20
C ILE A 474 -37.08 -13.19 -2.04
N ALA A 475 -36.51 -12.32 -1.20
CA ALA A 475 -37.25 -11.55 -0.19
C ALA A 475 -37.05 -10.04 -0.40
N ILE A 476 -38.15 -9.29 -0.47
CA ILE A 476 -38.14 -7.82 -0.65
C ILE A 476 -39.07 -7.16 0.39
N GLY A 477 -38.54 -6.34 1.30
CA GLY A 477 -39.34 -5.66 2.30
C GLY A 477 -38.67 -5.57 3.67
N GLU A 478 -39.50 -5.50 4.71
CA GLU A 478 -39.06 -5.58 6.09
C GLU A 478 -39.61 -6.86 6.73
N ILE A 479 -38.73 -7.66 7.33
CA ILE A 479 -39.05 -8.94 7.96
C ILE A 479 -39.67 -9.93 6.95
N ALA A 480 -39.42 -9.77 5.65
CA ALA A 480 -39.89 -10.71 4.63
C ALA A 480 -39.13 -12.03 4.71
N GLN A 481 -39.83 -13.16 4.55
CA GLN A 481 -39.32 -14.51 4.75
C GLN A 481 -39.55 -15.35 3.50
N SER A 482 -38.49 -15.67 2.77
CA SER A 482 -38.52 -16.50 1.56
C SER A 482 -37.76 -17.80 1.82
N LYS A 483 -38.48 -18.84 2.26
CA LYS A 483 -37.90 -20.07 2.82
C LYS A 483 -38.00 -21.27 1.89
N GLY A 484 -38.96 -21.29 0.97
CA GLY A 484 -39.12 -22.38 0.00
C GLY A 484 -38.14 -22.28 -1.17
N LEU A 485 -37.83 -23.42 -1.81
CA LEU A 485 -37.06 -23.43 -3.06
C LEU A 485 -37.76 -22.56 -4.12
N GLN A 486 -37.02 -21.66 -4.77
CA GLN A 486 -37.53 -20.75 -5.82
C GLN A 486 -38.71 -19.85 -5.38
N SER A 487 -38.88 -19.66 -4.08
CA SER A 487 -39.98 -18.84 -3.53
C SER A 487 -39.73 -17.34 -3.68
N PHE A 488 -40.82 -16.56 -3.67
CA PHE A 488 -40.80 -15.10 -3.75
C PHE A 488 -41.70 -14.50 -2.67
N ALA A 489 -41.11 -13.73 -1.74
CA ALA A 489 -41.83 -13.00 -0.70
C ALA A 489 -41.56 -11.50 -0.82
N ALA A 490 -42.60 -10.69 -0.99
CA ALA A 490 -42.47 -9.24 -1.08
C ALA A 490 -43.54 -8.48 -0.27
N GLY A 491 -43.10 -7.67 0.69
CA GLY A 491 -43.95 -6.89 1.60
C GLY A 491 -43.44 -6.90 3.03
N TYR A 492 -44.08 -6.11 3.91
CA TYR A 492 -43.83 -6.19 5.35
C TYR A 492 -44.35 -7.52 5.90
N ASP A 493 -43.46 -8.33 6.46
CA ASP A 493 -43.77 -9.66 7.04
C ASP A 493 -44.44 -10.63 6.04
N ALA A 494 -44.09 -10.53 4.75
CA ALA A 494 -44.52 -11.52 3.75
C ALA A 494 -43.76 -12.84 3.93
N SER A 495 -44.43 -13.99 3.93
CA SER A 495 -43.85 -15.31 4.11
C SER A 495 -44.17 -16.24 2.93
N ALA A 496 -43.15 -16.75 2.25
CA ALA A 496 -43.27 -17.81 1.25
C ALA A 496 -42.41 -19.02 1.67
N SER A 497 -43.02 -20.00 2.34
CA SER A 497 -42.34 -21.20 2.85
C SER A 497 -42.51 -22.42 1.95
N GLY A 498 -43.52 -22.44 1.09
CA GLY A 498 -43.68 -23.46 0.07
C GLY A 498 -42.68 -23.32 -1.08
N GLN A 499 -42.24 -24.45 -1.65
CA GLN A 499 -41.48 -24.44 -2.90
C GLN A 499 -42.30 -23.76 -4.00
N ASP A 500 -41.69 -22.93 -4.84
CA ASP A 500 -42.35 -22.13 -5.88
C ASP A 500 -43.47 -21.21 -5.34
N GLY A 501 -43.49 -20.95 -4.03
CA GLY A 501 -44.50 -20.13 -3.37
C GLY A 501 -44.35 -18.64 -3.69
N LEU A 502 -45.47 -17.96 -3.93
CA LEU A 502 -45.55 -16.52 -4.19
C LEU A 502 -46.34 -15.82 -3.09
N ALA A 503 -45.68 -15.01 -2.26
CA ALA A 503 -46.30 -14.17 -1.24
C ALA A 503 -46.08 -12.68 -1.55
N LEU A 504 -47.13 -11.94 -1.89
CA LEU A 504 -47.06 -10.53 -2.28
C LEU A 504 -48.07 -9.68 -1.51
N GLY A 505 -47.58 -8.84 -0.60
CA GLY A 505 -48.40 -7.99 0.28
C GLY A 505 -47.89 -8.00 1.72
N SER A 506 -48.52 -7.20 2.58
CA SER A 506 -48.18 -7.22 4.01
C SER A 506 -48.81 -8.41 4.71
N ALA A 507 -48.04 -9.14 5.53
CA ALA A 507 -48.49 -10.30 6.31
C ALA A 507 -49.10 -11.44 5.46
N THR A 508 -48.64 -11.61 4.21
CA THR A 508 -49.03 -12.75 3.36
C THR A 508 -48.36 -14.05 3.78
N ASP A 509 -49.02 -15.18 3.57
CA ASP A 509 -48.45 -16.52 3.81
C ASP A 509 -48.76 -17.47 2.65
N ALA A 510 -47.72 -17.85 1.89
CA ALA A 510 -47.76 -18.88 0.85
C ALA A 510 -46.98 -20.12 1.33
N SER A 511 -47.66 -20.99 2.09
CA SER A 511 -47.04 -22.11 2.80
C SER A 511 -47.03 -23.44 2.03
N GLY A 512 -47.91 -23.61 1.04
CA GLY A 512 -47.96 -24.82 0.23
C GLY A 512 -47.04 -24.83 -0.98
N LEU A 513 -46.72 -26.02 -1.49
CA LEU A 513 -46.04 -26.19 -2.79
C LEU A 513 -46.81 -25.46 -3.90
N SER A 514 -46.11 -24.62 -4.66
CA SER A 514 -46.65 -23.80 -5.75
C SER A 514 -47.87 -22.96 -5.35
N SER A 515 -47.96 -22.57 -4.08
CA SER A 515 -49.05 -21.73 -3.56
C SER A 515 -48.87 -20.26 -3.91
N THR A 516 -49.98 -19.52 -4.04
CA THR A 516 -49.97 -18.09 -4.37
C THR A 516 -50.84 -17.30 -3.40
N ALA A 517 -50.26 -16.38 -2.66
CA ALA A 517 -50.93 -15.46 -1.73
C ALA A 517 -50.64 -14.00 -2.11
N VAL A 518 -51.66 -13.27 -2.57
CA VAL A 518 -51.52 -11.89 -3.04
C VAL A 518 -52.58 -10.99 -2.39
N GLY A 519 -52.12 -10.01 -1.60
CA GLY A 519 -52.96 -9.06 -0.86
C GLY A 519 -52.67 -9.05 0.64
N ARG A 520 -52.96 -7.94 1.34
CA ARG A 520 -52.71 -7.84 2.80
C ARG A 520 -53.37 -9.01 3.54
N ALA A 521 -52.60 -9.77 4.31
CA ALA A 521 -53.07 -10.94 5.06
C ALA A 521 -53.77 -12.01 4.20
N ALA A 522 -53.33 -12.21 2.96
CA ALA A 522 -53.74 -13.37 2.15
C ALA A 522 -52.98 -14.63 2.57
N TRP A 523 -53.67 -15.75 2.71
CA TRP A 523 -53.12 -17.02 3.19
C TRP A 523 -53.44 -18.17 2.23
N ALA A 524 -52.42 -18.71 1.58
CA ALA A 524 -52.48 -19.93 0.76
C ALA A 524 -51.66 -21.02 1.46
N LEU A 525 -52.32 -21.83 2.29
CA LEU A 525 -51.65 -22.61 3.34
C LEU A 525 -51.27 -24.04 2.92
N THR A 526 -51.76 -24.51 1.79
CA THR A 526 -51.61 -25.89 1.30
C THR A 526 -51.20 -25.92 -0.16
N ASP A 527 -50.75 -27.08 -0.64
CA ASP A 527 -50.23 -27.23 -2.00
C ASP A 527 -51.25 -26.78 -3.05
N TYR A 528 -50.75 -26.08 -4.07
CA TYR A 528 -51.51 -25.51 -5.19
C TYR A 528 -52.63 -24.52 -4.80
N ALA A 529 -52.68 -24.09 -3.53
CA ALA A 529 -53.68 -23.14 -3.08
C ALA A 529 -53.42 -21.73 -3.65
N THR A 530 -54.50 -21.03 -4.00
CA THR A 530 -54.44 -19.64 -4.50
C THR A 530 -55.35 -18.75 -3.67
N ALA A 531 -54.79 -17.72 -3.04
CA ALA A 531 -55.49 -16.70 -2.25
C ALA A 531 -55.20 -15.30 -2.83
N LEU A 532 -56.21 -14.66 -3.40
CA LEU A 532 -56.10 -13.35 -4.07
C LEU A 532 -57.08 -12.34 -3.48
N GLY A 533 -56.57 -11.35 -2.75
CA GLY A 533 -57.32 -10.29 -2.07
C GLY A 533 -56.99 -10.18 -0.58
N ALA A 534 -57.38 -9.06 0.04
CA ALA A 534 -57.08 -8.84 1.45
C ALA A 534 -57.83 -9.83 2.36
N GLU A 535 -57.13 -10.42 3.33
CA GLU A 535 -57.70 -11.35 4.32
C GLU A 535 -58.37 -12.58 3.67
N THR A 536 -57.85 -13.01 2.52
CA THR A 536 -58.29 -14.23 1.84
C THR A 536 -57.62 -15.46 2.43
N THR A 537 -58.32 -16.59 2.43
CA THR A 537 -57.77 -17.86 2.91
C THR A 537 -58.13 -18.99 1.97
N ALA A 538 -57.11 -19.66 1.44
CA ALA A 538 -57.20 -20.96 0.79
C ALA A 538 -56.39 -21.96 1.65
N ASP A 539 -57.06 -22.75 2.48
CA ASP A 539 -56.44 -23.65 3.48
C ASP A 539 -56.64 -25.15 3.17
N ALA A 540 -57.01 -25.48 1.93
CA ALA A 540 -57.16 -26.84 1.44
C ALA A 540 -56.44 -27.06 0.09
N LEU A 541 -56.02 -28.30 -0.18
CA LEU A 541 -55.28 -28.69 -1.38
C LEU A 541 -56.02 -28.22 -2.66
N ASN A 542 -55.30 -27.57 -3.57
CA ASN A 542 -55.85 -27.07 -4.84
C ASN A 542 -57.06 -26.11 -4.69
N ALA A 543 -57.24 -25.49 -3.51
CA ALA A 543 -58.33 -24.54 -3.27
C ALA A 543 -57.99 -23.14 -3.82
N THR A 544 -59.00 -22.44 -4.34
CA THR A 544 -58.86 -21.07 -4.87
C THR A 544 -59.83 -20.12 -4.18
N ALA A 545 -59.31 -19.11 -3.48
CA ALA A 545 -60.08 -18.03 -2.87
C ALA A 545 -59.74 -16.69 -3.56
N ILE A 546 -60.74 -16.00 -4.12
CA ILE A 546 -60.57 -14.72 -4.82
C ILE A 546 -61.58 -13.70 -4.28
N GLY A 547 -61.10 -12.59 -3.71
CA GLY A 547 -61.91 -11.48 -3.19
C GLY A 547 -61.78 -11.34 -1.67
N SER A 548 -61.84 -10.10 -1.15
CA SER A 548 -61.54 -9.85 0.27
C SER A 548 -62.38 -10.71 1.22
N PHE A 549 -61.75 -11.32 2.21
CA PHE A 549 -62.39 -12.25 3.16
C PHE A 549 -62.95 -13.54 2.55
N ALA A 550 -62.65 -13.88 1.29
CA ALA A 550 -63.06 -15.16 0.71
C ALA A 550 -62.32 -16.32 1.39
N LYS A 551 -63.04 -17.43 1.62
CA LYS A 551 -62.51 -18.61 2.33
C LYS A 551 -62.79 -19.91 1.57
N ALA A 552 -61.77 -20.46 0.92
CA ALA A 552 -61.84 -21.76 0.24
C ALA A 552 -61.24 -22.85 1.13
N THR A 553 -62.08 -23.69 1.75
CA THR A 553 -61.68 -24.64 2.81
C THR A 553 -61.91 -26.10 2.47
N LYS A 554 -62.16 -26.40 1.20
CA LYS A 554 -62.33 -27.76 0.69
C LYS A 554 -61.37 -27.98 -0.46
N GLU A 555 -60.91 -29.22 -0.58
CA GLU A 555 -60.01 -29.62 -1.66
C GLU A 555 -60.66 -29.34 -3.02
N ASN A 556 -59.90 -28.87 -4.00
CA ASN A 556 -60.40 -28.55 -5.36
C ASN A 556 -61.51 -27.49 -5.43
N SER A 557 -61.78 -26.75 -4.34
CA SER A 557 -62.91 -25.80 -4.27
C SER A 557 -62.55 -24.38 -4.67
N VAL A 558 -63.54 -23.63 -5.14
CA VAL A 558 -63.37 -22.20 -5.50
C VAL A 558 -64.34 -21.33 -4.69
N ALA A 559 -63.81 -20.38 -3.91
CA ALA A 559 -64.58 -19.30 -3.29
C ALA A 559 -64.35 -18.00 -4.09
N LEU A 560 -65.38 -17.53 -4.80
CA LEU A 560 -65.29 -16.41 -5.73
C LEU A 560 -66.13 -15.22 -5.25
N GLY A 561 -65.48 -14.09 -4.97
CA GLY A 561 -66.08 -12.86 -4.46
C GLY A 561 -65.84 -12.63 -2.97
N ALA A 562 -66.01 -11.38 -2.54
CA ALA A 562 -65.77 -11.00 -1.15
C ALA A 562 -66.66 -11.80 -0.17
N SER A 563 -66.08 -12.30 0.91
CA SER A 563 -66.78 -13.11 1.94
C SER A 563 -67.45 -14.40 1.41
N SER A 564 -67.10 -14.86 0.20
CA SER A 564 -67.56 -16.16 -0.30
C SER A 564 -66.91 -17.31 0.46
N THR A 565 -67.60 -18.44 0.63
CA THR A 565 -67.04 -19.59 1.36
C THR A 565 -67.43 -20.95 0.79
N THR A 566 -66.51 -21.92 0.87
CA THR A 566 -66.74 -23.33 0.54
C THR A 566 -66.80 -24.22 1.79
N ALA A 567 -67.13 -23.67 2.96
CA ALA A 567 -67.11 -24.41 4.24
C ALA A 567 -68.01 -25.66 4.26
N THR A 568 -69.09 -25.67 3.50
CA THR A 568 -70.01 -26.81 3.36
C THR A 568 -69.56 -27.73 2.23
N ASP A 569 -69.84 -29.02 2.35
CA ASP A 569 -69.52 -29.98 1.29
C ASP A 569 -70.42 -29.79 0.07
N ALA A 570 -69.86 -30.01 -1.12
CA ALA A 570 -70.60 -30.17 -2.35
C ALA A 570 -71.55 -31.36 -2.21
N THR A 571 -72.82 -31.16 -2.55
CA THR A 571 -73.86 -32.17 -2.37
C THR A 571 -74.09 -32.95 -3.66
N GLN A 572 -73.97 -34.28 -3.59
CA GLN A 572 -74.39 -35.15 -4.69
C GLN A 572 -75.92 -35.23 -4.74
N GLN A 573 -76.51 -34.80 -5.85
CA GLN A 573 -77.96 -34.84 -6.06
C GLN A 573 -78.27 -35.64 -7.34
N THR A 574 -78.66 -36.90 -7.18
CA THR A 574 -79.01 -37.81 -8.29
C THR A 574 -80.49 -37.75 -8.67
N SER A 575 -81.33 -37.27 -7.75
CA SER A 575 -82.76 -37.09 -7.90
C SER A 575 -83.30 -36.03 -6.92
N ALA A 576 -84.54 -35.60 -7.13
CA ALA A 576 -85.32 -34.75 -6.24
C ALA A 576 -86.77 -35.25 -6.20
N THR A 577 -87.33 -35.39 -5.01
CA THR A 577 -88.75 -35.72 -4.84
C THR A 577 -89.50 -34.45 -4.46
N ILE A 578 -90.43 -34.03 -5.30
CA ILE A 578 -91.28 -32.86 -5.09
C ILE A 578 -92.72 -33.35 -5.11
N ASN A 579 -93.47 -33.13 -4.01
CA ASN A 579 -94.87 -33.53 -3.89
C ASN A 579 -95.17 -35.01 -4.25
N GLY A 580 -94.24 -35.92 -3.93
CA GLY A 580 -94.37 -37.36 -4.19
C GLY A 580 -93.95 -37.80 -5.60
N LEU A 581 -93.63 -36.88 -6.52
CA LEU A 581 -93.04 -37.19 -7.82
C LEU A 581 -91.52 -37.09 -7.74
N THR A 582 -90.83 -38.16 -8.12
CA THR A 582 -89.37 -38.21 -8.17
C THR A 582 -88.88 -37.84 -9.56
N TYR A 583 -88.16 -36.73 -9.65
CA TYR A 583 -87.36 -36.32 -10.80
C TYR A 583 -85.96 -36.88 -10.59
N GLY A 584 -85.43 -37.67 -11.53
CA GLY A 584 -84.19 -38.42 -11.27
C GLY A 584 -83.29 -38.56 -12.48
N THR A 585 -82.12 -39.17 -12.25
CA THR A 585 -81.02 -39.37 -13.22
C THR A 585 -80.33 -38.09 -13.67
N PHE A 586 -80.11 -37.15 -12.75
CA PHE A 586 -79.40 -35.91 -13.06
C PHE A 586 -77.94 -36.19 -13.46
N ALA A 587 -77.46 -35.50 -14.50
CA ALA A 587 -76.06 -35.51 -14.93
C ALA A 587 -75.18 -34.66 -14.00
N GLY A 588 -73.85 -34.73 -14.16
CA GLY A 588 -72.91 -33.88 -13.39
C GLY A 588 -72.66 -34.34 -11.96
N GLN A 589 -72.48 -35.64 -11.75
CA GLN A 589 -72.26 -36.21 -10.42
C GLN A 589 -70.98 -35.67 -9.77
N VAL A 590 -71.12 -35.17 -8.54
CA VAL A 590 -70.01 -34.66 -7.73
C VAL A 590 -69.49 -35.79 -6.86
N THR A 591 -68.18 -36.06 -6.91
CA THR A 591 -67.55 -37.18 -6.18
C THR A 591 -66.64 -36.75 -5.04
N ASP A 592 -66.38 -35.44 -4.91
CA ASP A 592 -65.49 -34.86 -3.90
C ASP A 592 -66.21 -33.72 -3.16
N PRO A 593 -66.10 -33.62 -1.81
CA PRO A 593 -66.71 -32.57 -1.01
C PRO A 593 -66.39 -31.12 -1.44
N GLY A 594 -65.29 -30.89 -2.17
CA GLY A 594 -64.91 -29.55 -2.60
C GLY A 594 -65.08 -29.28 -4.09
N MET A 595 -65.61 -30.20 -4.89
CA MET A 595 -65.99 -29.96 -6.29
C MET A 595 -67.20 -28.99 -6.40
N GLN A 596 -66.97 -27.73 -6.04
CA GLN A 596 -67.94 -26.65 -6.05
C GLN A 596 -67.27 -25.29 -6.28
N ILE A 597 -68.04 -24.39 -6.88
CA ILE A 597 -67.73 -22.96 -6.95
C ILE A 597 -68.77 -22.23 -6.10
N SER A 598 -68.33 -21.65 -4.98
CA SER A 598 -69.17 -20.79 -4.16
C SER A 598 -68.98 -19.33 -4.56
N VAL A 599 -70.08 -18.69 -4.96
CA VAL A 599 -70.11 -17.26 -5.32
C VAL A 599 -70.58 -16.37 -4.16
N GLY A 600 -70.74 -16.90 -2.94
CA GLY A 600 -71.24 -16.15 -1.80
C GLY A 600 -71.22 -16.94 -0.50
N SER A 601 -72.07 -16.53 0.44
CA SER A 601 -72.32 -17.22 1.70
C SER A 601 -73.82 -17.13 2.02
N VAL A 602 -74.28 -17.89 3.01
CA VAL A 602 -75.70 -17.91 3.40
C VAL A 602 -76.16 -16.50 3.79
N GLY A 603 -77.19 -15.99 3.13
CA GLY A 603 -77.71 -14.63 3.30
C GLY A 603 -76.95 -13.54 2.54
N ALA A 604 -75.90 -13.91 1.79
CA ALA A 604 -75.09 -13.04 0.94
C ALA A 604 -74.86 -13.69 -0.43
N GLU A 605 -75.92 -14.24 -1.02
CA GLU A 605 -75.91 -14.87 -2.34
C GLU A 605 -75.70 -13.83 -3.45
N ARG A 606 -75.13 -14.28 -4.58
CA ARG A 606 -74.89 -13.43 -5.74
C ARG A 606 -75.67 -13.91 -6.95
N GLN A 607 -76.15 -12.94 -7.73
CA GLN A 607 -76.64 -13.23 -9.07
C GLN A 607 -75.46 -13.50 -10.01
N ILE A 608 -75.56 -14.57 -10.79
CA ILE A 608 -74.67 -14.82 -11.92
C ILE A 608 -75.35 -14.25 -13.16
N LYS A 609 -74.77 -13.19 -13.73
CA LYS A 609 -75.32 -12.46 -14.89
C LYS A 609 -74.64 -12.90 -16.18
N ASN A 610 -75.30 -12.66 -17.30
CA ASN A 610 -74.82 -12.95 -18.66
C ASN A 610 -74.55 -14.45 -18.91
N VAL A 611 -75.36 -15.32 -18.32
CA VAL A 611 -75.33 -16.77 -18.57
C VAL A 611 -76.07 -17.05 -19.89
N GLY A 612 -75.33 -17.54 -20.89
CA GLY A 612 -75.90 -18.03 -22.15
C GLY A 612 -76.88 -19.18 -21.92
N SER A 613 -77.76 -19.47 -22.89
CA SER A 613 -78.70 -20.58 -22.75
C SER A 613 -77.95 -21.91 -22.81
N GLY A 614 -78.10 -22.74 -21.77
CA GLY A 614 -77.46 -24.06 -21.69
C GLY A 614 -78.16 -25.12 -22.54
N GLU A 615 -77.47 -26.21 -22.86
CA GLU A 615 -78.10 -27.37 -23.48
C GLU A 615 -79.19 -27.96 -22.57
N ILE A 616 -80.34 -28.35 -23.15
CA ILE A 616 -81.42 -29.04 -22.43
C ILE A 616 -81.50 -30.49 -22.94
N SER A 617 -80.78 -31.39 -22.27
CA SER A 617 -80.74 -32.83 -22.55
C SER A 617 -80.50 -33.64 -21.28
N ALA A 618 -80.68 -34.96 -21.32
CA ALA A 618 -80.49 -35.83 -20.15
C ALA A 618 -79.05 -35.87 -19.63
N THR A 619 -78.06 -35.47 -20.45
CA THR A 619 -76.63 -35.50 -20.13
C THR A 619 -76.02 -34.12 -19.93
N SER A 620 -76.79 -33.04 -20.12
CA SER A 620 -76.30 -31.66 -20.02
C SER A 620 -75.84 -31.32 -18.59
N THR A 621 -74.73 -30.60 -18.51
CA THR A 621 -74.17 -30.01 -17.28
C THR A 621 -74.07 -28.49 -17.37
N ASP A 622 -74.76 -27.88 -18.34
CA ASP A 622 -74.76 -26.43 -18.53
C ASP A 622 -75.67 -25.74 -17.52
N ALA A 623 -75.30 -24.53 -17.12
CA ALA A 623 -76.18 -23.69 -16.30
C ALA A 623 -77.43 -23.27 -17.09
N ILE A 624 -78.59 -23.33 -16.44
CA ILE A 624 -79.86 -22.85 -17.01
C ILE A 624 -80.03 -21.36 -16.69
N ASN A 625 -80.36 -20.56 -17.70
CA ASN A 625 -80.65 -19.14 -17.50
C ASN A 625 -82.16 -18.89 -17.31
N GLY A 626 -82.51 -17.65 -16.90
CA GLY A 626 -83.91 -17.27 -16.66
C GLY A 626 -84.81 -17.34 -17.90
N SER A 627 -84.28 -17.22 -19.12
CA SER A 627 -85.07 -17.28 -20.35
C SER A 627 -85.55 -18.71 -20.66
N GLN A 628 -84.74 -19.72 -20.34
CA GLN A 628 -85.11 -21.13 -20.50
C GLN A 628 -86.19 -21.54 -19.50
N LEU A 629 -86.03 -21.14 -18.23
CA LEU A 629 -87.06 -21.38 -17.21
C LEU A 629 -88.36 -20.63 -17.54
N TYR A 630 -88.25 -19.40 -18.03
CA TYR A 630 -89.41 -18.64 -18.51
C TYR A 630 -90.12 -19.36 -19.65
N ALA A 631 -89.40 -19.95 -20.61
CA ALA A 631 -90.01 -20.72 -21.70
C ALA A 631 -90.81 -21.93 -21.18
N THR A 632 -90.31 -22.66 -20.18
CA THR A 632 -91.07 -23.72 -19.51
C THR A 632 -92.32 -23.18 -18.81
N ASN A 633 -92.19 -22.08 -18.05
CA ASN A 633 -93.31 -21.48 -17.33
C ASN A 633 -94.37 -20.90 -18.28
N ALA A 634 -93.97 -20.39 -19.45
CA ALA A 634 -94.90 -19.94 -20.48
C ALA A 634 -95.77 -21.11 -20.98
N VAL A 635 -95.19 -22.30 -21.17
CA VAL A 635 -95.95 -23.51 -21.52
C VAL A 635 -96.88 -23.95 -20.38
N LEU A 636 -96.42 -23.92 -19.12
CA LEU A 636 -97.27 -24.23 -17.96
C LEU A 636 -98.43 -23.24 -17.81
N GLY A 637 -98.20 -21.95 -18.06
CA GLY A 637 -99.25 -20.93 -18.08
C GLY A 637 -100.31 -21.20 -19.15
N ASN A 638 -99.90 -21.68 -20.33
CA ASN A 638 -100.83 -22.11 -21.37
C ASN A 638 -101.69 -23.31 -20.90
N ILE A 639 -101.10 -24.30 -20.23
CA ILE A 639 -101.85 -25.42 -19.64
C ILE A 639 -102.87 -24.91 -18.61
N SER A 640 -102.48 -23.97 -17.74
CA SER A 640 -103.38 -23.35 -16.77
C SER A 640 -104.61 -22.74 -17.44
N ASN A 641 -104.41 -21.99 -18.53
CA ASN A 641 -105.51 -21.38 -19.27
C ASN A 641 -106.39 -22.43 -19.98
N SER A 642 -105.83 -23.57 -20.38
CA SER A 642 -106.59 -24.63 -21.05
C SER A 642 -107.40 -25.51 -20.10
N ILE A 643 -107.08 -25.57 -18.80
CA ILE A 643 -107.76 -26.45 -17.83
C ILE A 643 -109.27 -26.19 -17.77
N GLU A 644 -109.69 -24.92 -17.63
CA GLU A 644 -111.12 -24.55 -17.59
C GLU A 644 -111.82 -24.96 -18.89
N THR A 645 -111.20 -24.67 -20.03
CA THR A 645 -111.78 -25.00 -21.35
C THR A 645 -111.82 -26.50 -21.65
N THR A 646 -110.88 -27.29 -21.11
CA THR A 646 -110.74 -28.72 -21.43
C THR A 646 -111.50 -29.61 -20.45
N LEU A 647 -111.49 -29.28 -19.16
CA LEU A 647 -112.20 -30.04 -18.13
C LEU A 647 -113.64 -29.53 -17.90
N GLY A 648 -113.94 -28.27 -18.26
CA GLY A 648 -115.26 -27.65 -18.14
C GLY A 648 -115.66 -27.24 -16.73
N GLY A 649 -116.89 -26.73 -16.57
CA GLY A 649 -117.45 -26.29 -15.30
C GLY A 649 -116.69 -25.10 -14.69
N ASN A 650 -116.35 -25.20 -13.41
CA ASN A 650 -115.56 -24.20 -12.67
C ASN A 650 -114.14 -24.68 -12.34
N ALA A 651 -113.55 -25.53 -13.20
CA ALA A 651 -112.21 -26.06 -13.00
C ALA A 651 -111.18 -24.94 -12.87
N THR A 652 -110.47 -24.93 -11.75
CA THR A 652 -109.50 -23.90 -11.41
C THR A 652 -108.17 -24.54 -11.02
N LEU A 653 -107.06 -24.07 -11.62
CA LEU A 653 -105.72 -24.37 -11.14
C LEU A 653 -105.42 -23.46 -9.94
N ASN A 654 -105.25 -24.06 -8.77
CA ASN A 654 -104.89 -23.35 -7.55
C ASN A 654 -103.41 -22.93 -7.59
N SER A 655 -103.04 -21.97 -6.74
CA SER A 655 -101.67 -21.46 -6.65
C SER A 655 -100.63 -22.52 -6.25
N ASP A 656 -101.07 -23.64 -5.66
CA ASP A 656 -100.23 -24.79 -5.32
C ASP A 656 -100.11 -25.83 -6.46
N GLY A 657 -100.73 -25.56 -7.61
CA GLY A 657 -100.75 -26.44 -8.77
C GLY A 657 -101.82 -27.54 -8.73
N SER A 658 -102.66 -27.61 -7.68
CA SER A 658 -103.80 -28.53 -7.64
C SER A 658 -104.94 -28.05 -8.53
N ILE A 659 -105.66 -28.97 -9.16
CA ILE A 659 -106.88 -28.65 -9.91
C ILE A 659 -108.07 -28.89 -8.99
N SER A 660 -108.88 -27.87 -8.77
CA SER A 660 -110.13 -27.97 -8.02
C SER A 660 -111.34 -27.73 -8.92
N MET A 661 -112.42 -28.44 -8.65
CA MET A 661 -113.71 -28.34 -9.32
C MET A 661 -114.77 -28.50 -8.22
N THR A 662 -115.87 -27.76 -8.28
CA THR A 662 -117.00 -27.98 -7.35
C THR A 662 -118.22 -28.53 -8.05
N ASP A 663 -118.29 -28.42 -9.37
CA ASP A 663 -119.41 -28.91 -10.16
C ASP A 663 -118.99 -29.21 -11.61
N ILE A 664 -118.61 -30.46 -11.89
CA ILE A 664 -118.19 -30.89 -13.23
C ILE A 664 -119.42 -31.23 -14.05
N GLY A 665 -119.67 -30.45 -15.10
CA GLY A 665 -120.78 -30.70 -16.05
C GLY A 665 -122.18 -30.58 -15.45
N GLY A 666 -122.35 -29.91 -14.31
CA GLY A 666 -123.65 -29.74 -13.64
C GLY A 666 -124.08 -30.92 -12.76
N THR A 667 -123.16 -31.84 -12.44
CA THR A 667 -123.43 -33.07 -11.67
C THR A 667 -123.36 -32.87 -10.14
N GLY A 668 -122.93 -31.70 -9.67
CA GLY A 668 -122.67 -31.41 -8.25
C GLY A 668 -121.45 -32.14 -7.66
N GLN A 669 -120.63 -32.77 -8.50
CA GLN A 669 -119.46 -33.55 -8.08
C GLN A 669 -118.15 -32.80 -8.31
N ASN A 670 -117.17 -33.02 -7.42
CA ASN A 670 -115.87 -32.35 -7.42
C ASN A 670 -114.72 -33.18 -8.02
N THR A 671 -115.02 -34.38 -8.55
CA THR A 671 -114.06 -35.21 -9.27
C THR A 671 -114.68 -35.78 -10.54
N ILE A 672 -113.87 -35.94 -11.60
CA ILE A 672 -114.32 -36.46 -12.89
C ILE A 672 -114.94 -37.85 -12.71
N HIS A 673 -114.34 -38.70 -11.86
CA HIS A 673 -114.84 -40.04 -11.58
C HIS A 673 -116.27 -40.02 -11.04
N ASN A 674 -116.54 -39.20 -10.02
CA ASN A 674 -117.85 -39.10 -9.41
C ASN A 674 -118.87 -38.44 -10.35
N ALA A 675 -118.46 -37.44 -11.13
CA ALA A 675 -119.31 -36.79 -12.13
C ALA A 675 -119.76 -37.77 -13.23
N ILE A 676 -118.87 -38.61 -13.75
CA ILE A 676 -119.21 -39.66 -14.72
C ILE A 676 -120.14 -40.71 -14.10
N LEU A 677 -119.91 -41.09 -12.84
CA LEU A 677 -120.83 -42.00 -12.14
C LEU A 677 -122.23 -41.38 -11.98
N ALA A 678 -122.31 -40.09 -11.63
CA ALA A 678 -123.56 -39.36 -11.49
C ALA A 678 -124.31 -39.20 -12.83
N SER A 679 -123.59 -38.96 -13.94
CA SER A 679 -124.20 -38.84 -15.27
C SER A 679 -124.73 -40.17 -15.83
N ARG A 680 -124.41 -41.32 -15.21
CA ARG A 680 -125.00 -42.63 -15.56
C ARG A 680 -126.30 -42.90 -14.80
N THR A 681 -126.64 -42.08 -13.82
CA THR A 681 -127.83 -42.19 -12.98
C THR A 681 -128.90 -41.14 -13.27
N GLU A 682 -128.55 -40.02 -13.92
CA GLU A 682 -129.50 -39.04 -14.44
C GLU A 682 -129.54 -39.12 -15.98
N VAL A 683 -130.74 -39.38 -16.53
CA VAL A 683 -131.04 -39.37 -17.98
C VAL A 683 -131.60 -38.01 -18.36
#